data_AF-A0A7F5RGV2-F1
#
_entry.id   AF-A0A7F5RGV2-F1
#
_cell.length_a   1.000
_cell.length_b   1.000
_cell.length_c   1.000
_cell.angle_alpha   90.00
_cell.angle_beta   90.00
_cell.angle_gamma   90.00
#
_symmetry.space_group_name_H-M   'P 1'
#
loop_
_entity.id
_entity.type
_entity.pdbx_description
1 polymer ?
#
loop_
_entity_poly.entity_id
_entity_poly.type
_entity_poly.pdbx_seq_one_letter_code
_entity_poly.pdbx_strand_id
1 'polypeptide(L)'
;MDTKYKKLRRRLNDLGYNQPLVPEAVPLVEKLLHDLIQTTESLQKYMTIAKRAIEERDLLQLGAEPYKCDNAKLVRECNDLHLALLHCKEDNDKNIRVFKKEISKLEKEKTKLENSCEKLKHYCSDLESQLHKRYSRTAASGVKPALRSKTTSDLEVRKPRCKIQFNKTLDMCDQRIHNLLEEINFLKEERLEYTEMIKCYKQQVRCREKEIERLQCMLEGGRPADALVKDCCYKDAEEKLEKLQDELCQLKKEKMDLEEHLRESVIKQHEAMKRALCLVDKNKQLEKELGDIDQMALSVEAECNSTVRNSVEKINRLQAKMHEITMQNQHFERELAELKCEKDQLRAEMECLKNEKVQLQNALENALEEQHRLSDKMKEYGKIEQDLNMEIDRLSQLSASQKRKLSEAEGLGSGSTKYSHPAAESTQQCQQVQEQRCRRSQEQRSQISQEQRSQHSQEQRSLQSQEQRPQQSEEPRRSRDQRQDKRPSAEKYLQEQLQCKSEEQEKLKQQLEQKEAQIAMLKEENERCKQKIQSVKQRSESEFEAFSTKSTLRKVEREKEMLECELRKLDEEKISLERCLREANEKYNEMEYNLQCELQMARETIQKLEDEQRDLLTDEGTKRHTINSLEQQVQQLTEELQNARAEANQNKCLYNQVKALHDEADRAAVEAQDTIAELQSQLSEASEKSKSLENNNRRLTEELTSLRGEVNSTRGSMEMVDREKDELLMKLDAKTERCSMLEEELCAKTEKLMCLEGRYAELQKKLSSIYDESAALEFQLRASCREIENLKKELDDVIREKECASRENCRLMAEIAAARADARKSSNELEHAHRQVEDLKMQLQDYVREVKKYEDALSQKEAERAELLEQFKDLSNKHAQLTNNKQSEEESANNHKVQLSATLEHVATLERKIEGHEAMVCSYEKQIKEMNHQMASMEMLVQELKRERNCLEMELDRCRECSSQLDKQKEEILSQLCSKRSEQAQMCQELEKLRGESTTLHRRVEREQTSCERVERLLCENRKEAVELKLVNQELLCEVDRLKKTVDELQEKIDRLEEHLDMYQQISSVRSDRRDVDVGDGDNRFPSP
;
A
#
# COMPACT_ATOMS: atom_id res chain seq x y z
N MET A 1 19.02 66.86 118.64
CA MET A 1 18.00 66.76 117.58
C MET A 1 18.22 67.76 116.46
N ASP A 2 18.19 69.07 116.72
CA ASP A 2 18.21 70.15 115.71
C ASP A 2 19.28 70.00 114.59
N THR A 3 20.51 69.61 114.93
CA THR A 3 21.59 69.38 113.94
C THR A 3 21.34 68.19 113.00
N LYS A 4 20.63 67.14 113.44
CA LYS A 4 20.15 66.06 112.56
C LYS A 4 19.03 66.53 111.66
N TYR A 5 18.04 67.23 112.23
CA TYR A 5 16.92 67.80 111.47
C TYR A 5 17.41 68.69 110.32
N LYS A 6 18.34 69.61 110.60
CA LYS A 6 18.98 70.50 109.61
C LYS A 6 19.92 69.80 108.60
N LYS A 7 20.21 68.50 108.77
CA LYS A 7 20.90 67.66 107.77
C LYS A 7 19.90 66.86 106.94
N LEU A 8 18.95 66.18 107.57
CA LEU A 8 17.89 65.42 106.89
C LEU A 8 17.06 66.35 105.99
N ARG A 9 16.66 67.53 106.49
CA ARG A 9 15.89 68.52 105.74
C ARG A 9 16.62 69.00 104.48
N ARG A 10 17.95 69.15 104.51
CA ARG A 10 18.72 69.46 103.30
C ARG A 10 18.63 68.32 102.29
N ARG A 11 19.00 67.09 102.68
CA ARG A 11 18.89 65.90 101.81
C ARG A 11 17.51 65.71 101.20
N LEU A 12 16.44 65.98 101.94
CA LEU A 12 15.06 65.92 101.44
C LEU A 12 14.78 67.02 100.41
N ASN A 13 15.19 68.26 100.68
CA ASN A 13 15.06 69.37 99.72
C ASN A 13 15.91 69.16 98.46
N ASP A 14 17.13 68.62 98.59
CA ASP A 14 18.03 68.25 97.50
C ASP A 14 17.39 67.18 96.58
N LEU A 15 16.48 66.36 97.13
CA LEU A 15 15.64 65.38 96.43
C LEU A 15 14.23 65.91 96.07
N GLY A 16 13.97 67.22 96.25
CA GLY A 16 12.71 67.88 95.89
C GLY A 16 11.60 67.85 96.96
N TYR A 17 11.76 67.12 98.06
CA TYR A 17 10.77 66.93 99.12
C TYR A 17 10.72 68.13 100.09
N ASN A 18 10.17 69.24 99.58
CA ASN A 18 10.14 70.55 100.24
C ASN A 18 8.99 70.74 101.27
N GLN A 19 8.18 69.72 101.56
CA GLN A 19 7.09 69.78 102.55
C GLN A 19 7.65 69.92 103.99
N PRO A 20 6.98 70.63 104.92
CA PRO A 20 7.46 70.81 106.29
C PRO A 20 7.47 69.47 107.06
N LEU A 21 8.60 69.14 107.69
CA LEU A 21 8.79 67.89 108.44
C LEU A 21 8.65 68.14 109.96
N VAL A 22 7.76 67.40 110.60
CA VAL A 22 7.49 67.51 112.05
C VAL A 22 8.63 66.83 112.85
N PRO A 23 9.15 67.41 113.96
CA PRO A 23 10.35 66.91 114.64
C PRO A 23 10.31 65.44 115.09
N GLU A 24 9.14 64.92 115.44
CA GLU A 24 8.92 63.55 115.91
C GLU A 24 9.07 62.52 114.78
N ALA A 25 8.77 62.91 113.53
CA ALA A 25 8.86 62.03 112.35
C ALA A 25 10.30 61.85 111.84
N VAL A 26 11.24 62.68 112.31
CA VAL A 26 12.63 62.74 111.83
C VAL A 26 13.35 61.37 111.87
N PRO A 27 13.27 60.55 112.93
CA PRO A 27 13.98 59.26 112.97
C PRO A 27 13.41 58.22 111.98
N LEU A 28 12.12 58.30 111.66
CA LEU A 28 11.49 57.41 110.67
C LEU A 28 11.86 57.84 109.25
N VAL A 29 11.79 59.14 108.94
CA VAL A 29 12.16 59.66 107.63
C VAL A 29 13.68 59.56 107.38
N GLU A 30 14.52 59.68 108.41
CA GLU A 30 15.97 59.41 108.31
C GLU A 30 16.25 57.95 107.91
N LYS A 31 15.48 56.98 108.42
CA LYS A 31 15.56 55.57 108.03
C LYS A 31 15.00 55.31 106.63
N LEU A 32 13.75 55.70 106.36
CA LEU A 32 13.12 55.47 105.05
C LEU A 32 13.92 56.09 103.89
N LEU A 33 14.56 57.24 104.12
CA LEU A 33 15.47 57.84 103.14
C LEU A 33 16.77 57.03 102.98
N HIS A 34 17.33 56.49 104.07
CA HIS A 34 18.51 55.62 103.99
C HIS A 34 18.20 54.31 103.25
N ASP A 35 17.07 53.68 103.57
CA ASP A 35 16.59 52.47 102.93
C ASP A 35 16.34 52.71 101.42
N LEU A 36 15.70 53.83 101.06
CA LEU A 36 15.46 54.22 99.67
C LEU A 36 16.76 54.47 98.89
N ILE A 37 17.74 55.14 99.50
CA ILE A 37 19.08 55.32 98.93
C ILE A 37 19.74 53.95 98.73
N GLN A 38 19.77 53.10 99.75
CA GLN A 38 20.41 51.78 99.69
C GLN A 38 19.73 50.87 98.64
N THR A 39 18.41 50.89 98.51
CA THR A 39 17.71 50.15 97.45
C THR A 39 17.98 50.72 96.06
N THR A 40 18.13 52.04 95.92
CA THR A 40 18.44 52.69 94.65
C THR A 40 19.88 52.38 94.21
N GLU A 41 20.85 52.48 95.13
CA GLU A 41 22.24 52.09 94.90
C GLU A 41 22.36 50.59 94.58
N SER A 42 21.59 49.75 95.25
CA SER A 42 21.53 48.31 94.97
C SER A 42 20.94 48.04 93.59
N LEU A 43 19.84 48.70 93.21
CA LEU A 43 19.23 48.56 91.89
C LEU A 43 20.19 49.04 90.79
N GLN A 44 20.86 50.18 90.97
CA GLN A 44 21.89 50.66 90.04
C GLN A 44 23.03 49.64 89.90
N LYS A 45 23.52 49.07 91.01
CA LYS A 45 24.52 48.00 91.00
C LYS A 45 24.04 46.77 90.22
N TYR A 46 22.82 46.30 90.44
CA TYR A 46 22.25 45.17 89.69
C TYR A 46 22.03 45.50 88.21
N MET A 47 21.61 46.73 87.86
CA MET A 47 21.52 47.18 86.47
C MET A 47 22.90 47.23 85.79
N THR A 48 23.95 47.67 86.50
CA THR A 48 25.33 47.64 85.98
C THR A 48 25.83 46.21 85.78
N ILE A 49 25.53 45.29 86.70
CA ILE A 49 25.87 43.86 86.56
C ILE A 49 25.10 43.24 85.38
N ALA A 50 23.80 43.52 85.25
CA ALA A 50 22.97 43.00 84.15
C ALA A 50 23.43 43.54 82.78
N LYS A 51 23.79 44.83 82.68
CA LYS A 51 24.40 45.41 81.47
C LYS A 51 25.70 44.72 81.10
N ARG A 52 26.62 44.56 82.05
CA ARG A 52 27.88 43.83 81.83
C ARG A 52 27.65 42.38 81.40
N ALA A 53 26.68 41.68 81.99
CA ALA A 53 26.35 40.31 81.60
C ALA A 53 25.74 40.21 80.19
N ILE A 54 25.02 41.24 79.73
CA ILE A 54 24.53 41.36 78.34
C ILE A 54 25.70 41.69 77.40
N GLU A 55 26.55 42.65 77.75
CA GLU A 55 27.76 43.01 77.00
C GLU A 55 28.72 41.81 76.87
N GLU A 56 28.91 41.03 77.94
CA GLU A 56 29.71 39.80 77.98
C GLU A 56 29.06 38.67 77.16
N ARG A 57 27.74 38.47 77.26
CA ARG A 57 27.00 37.55 76.38
C ARG A 57 27.21 37.93 74.90
N ASP A 58 27.12 39.20 74.56
CA ASP A 58 27.19 39.66 73.17
C ASP A 58 28.61 39.57 72.62
N LEU A 59 29.63 39.82 73.45
CA LEU A 59 31.03 39.55 73.12
C LEU A 59 31.32 38.05 72.96
N LEU A 60 30.77 37.19 73.82
CA LEU A 60 30.89 35.73 73.69
C LEU A 60 30.15 35.20 72.45
N GLN A 61 28.98 35.75 72.14
CA GLN A 61 28.20 35.39 70.95
C GLN A 61 28.90 35.83 69.66
N LEU A 62 29.52 37.03 69.66
CA LEU A 62 30.35 37.52 68.56
C LEU A 62 31.64 36.70 68.40
N GLY A 63 32.27 36.31 69.52
CA GLY A 63 33.44 35.41 69.52
C GLY A 63 33.12 33.98 69.07
N ALA A 64 31.87 33.53 69.25
CA ALA A 64 31.36 32.26 68.71
C ALA A 64 31.00 32.33 67.22
N GLU A 65 30.78 33.51 66.65
CA GLU A 65 30.29 33.67 65.27
C GLU A 65 31.25 33.11 64.21
N PRO A 66 32.59 33.31 64.28
CA PRO A 66 33.53 32.65 63.37
C PRO A 66 33.38 31.13 63.35
N TYR A 67 33.21 30.51 64.52
CA TYR A 67 33.02 29.05 64.63
C TYR A 67 31.68 28.59 64.06
N LYS A 68 30.61 29.41 64.14
CA LYS A 68 29.35 29.13 63.43
C LYS A 68 29.53 29.23 61.92
N CYS A 69 30.19 30.29 61.43
CA CYS A 69 30.48 30.47 60.02
C CYS A 69 31.34 29.33 59.45
N ASP A 70 32.36 28.88 60.19
CA ASP A 70 33.25 27.81 59.77
C ASP A 70 32.58 26.43 59.84
N ASN A 71 31.76 26.16 60.86
CA ASN A 71 30.92 24.97 60.88
C ASN A 71 29.91 24.98 59.70
N ALA A 72 29.33 26.13 59.37
CA ALA A 72 28.47 26.30 58.19
C ALA A 72 29.23 26.27 56.84
N LYS A 73 30.56 26.38 56.81
CA LYS A 73 31.39 26.03 55.64
C LYS A 73 31.61 24.52 55.60
N LEU A 74 32.10 23.93 56.69
CA LEU A 74 32.39 22.50 56.81
C LEU A 74 31.17 21.62 56.51
N VAL A 75 29.97 21.98 56.97
CA VAL A 75 28.73 21.26 56.64
C VAL A 75 28.41 21.31 55.14
N ARG A 76 28.68 22.44 54.46
CA ARG A 76 28.53 22.53 52.99
C ARG A 76 29.60 21.72 52.29
N GLU A 77 30.87 21.89 52.65
CA GLU A 77 31.99 21.14 52.08
C GLU A 77 31.81 19.62 52.25
N CYS A 78 31.35 19.15 53.42
CA CYS A 78 30.99 17.75 53.63
C CYS A 78 29.82 17.28 52.76
N ASN A 79 28.79 18.10 52.55
CA ASN A 79 27.67 17.77 51.67
C ASN A 79 28.08 17.76 50.20
N ASP A 80 28.88 18.73 49.75
CA ASP A 80 29.41 18.83 48.39
C ASP A 80 30.36 17.66 48.09
N LEU A 81 31.25 17.30 49.03
CA LEU A 81 32.10 16.11 48.94
C LEU A 81 31.27 14.81 48.90
N HIS A 82 30.20 14.71 49.69
CA HIS A 82 29.32 13.54 49.70
C HIS A 82 28.50 13.41 48.40
N LEU A 83 28.02 14.52 47.84
CA LEU A 83 27.39 14.57 46.53
C LEU A 83 28.36 14.17 45.41
N ALA A 84 29.60 14.66 45.45
CA ALA A 84 30.65 14.26 44.53
C ALA A 84 30.97 12.76 44.64
N LEU A 85 31.08 12.22 45.86
CA LEU A 85 31.31 10.79 46.12
C LEU A 85 30.12 9.95 45.61
N LEU A 86 28.89 10.41 45.81
CA LEU A 86 27.67 9.75 45.32
C LEU A 86 27.62 9.76 43.78
N HIS A 87 28.00 10.87 43.11
CA HIS A 87 28.14 10.91 41.65
C HIS A 87 29.24 9.99 41.13
N CYS A 88 30.46 10.03 41.71
CA CYS A 88 31.53 9.10 41.35
C CYS A 88 31.12 7.63 41.54
N LYS A 89 30.29 7.33 42.55
CA LYS A 89 29.72 5.99 42.76
C LYS A 89 28.69 5.63 41.68
N GLU A 90 27.77 6.54 41.34
CA GLU A 90 26.81 6.33 40.25
C GLU A 90 27.50 6.12 38.90
N ASP A 91 28.59 6.84 38.62
CA ASP A 91 29.38 6.69 37.39
C ASP A 91 30.22 5.41 37.38
N ASN A 92 30.80 5.02 38.51
CA ASN A 92 31.42 3.69 38.64
C ASN A 92 30.39 2.56 38.45
N ASP A 93 29.18 2.69 38.99
CA ASP A 93 28.09 1.73 38.76
C ASP A 93 27.60 1.75 37.29
N LYS A 94 27.68 2.86 36.56
CA LYS A 94 27.48 2.89 35.09
C LYS A 94 28.60 2.13 34.38
N ASN A 95 29.86 2.43 34.68
CA ASN A 95 31.04 1.80 34.06
C ASN A 95 31.06 0.28 34.28
N ILE A 96 30.79 -0.18 35.50
CA ILE A 96 30.66 -1.61 35.85
C ILE A 96 29.55 -2.29 35.03
N ARG A 97 28.43 -1.60 34.75
CA ARG A 97 27.37 -2.12 33.87
C ARG A 97 27.80 -2.21 32.41
N VAL A 98 28.51 -1.21 31.89
CA VAL A 98 29.07 -1.23 30.53
C VAL A 98 30.06 -2.39 30.38
N PHE A 99 31.02 -2.53 31.29
CA PHE A 99 31.97 -3.64 31.26
C PHE A 99 31.30 -5.02 31.39
N LYS A 100 30.26 -5.16 32.24
CA LYS A 100 29.49 -6.41 32.32
C LYS A 100 28.74 -6.76 31.03
N LYS A 101 28.15 -5.77 30.34
CA LYS A 101 27.56 -6.00 29.01
C LYS A 101 28.62 -6.45 28.01
N GLU A 102 29.78 -5.78 27.98
CA GLU A 102 30.86 -6.13 27.05
C GLU A 102 31.43 -7.52 27.30
N ILE A 103 31.63 -7.90 28.56
CA ILE A 103 32.01 -9.27 28.95
C ILE A 103 30.97 -10.28 28.44
N SER A 104 29.67 -10.02 28.66
CA SER A 104 28.62 -10.95 28.21
C SER A 104 28.51 -11.07 26.68
N LYS A 105 28.78 -9.98 25.92
CA LYS A 105 28.93 -10.08 24.45
C LYS A 105 30.09 -10.98 24.07
N LEU A 106 31.27 -10.76 24.66
CA LEU A 106 32.48 -11.54 24.38
C LEU A 106 32.32 -13.01 24.78
N GLU A 107 31.56 -13.32 25.84
CA GLU A 107 31.18 -14.68 26.21
C GLU A 107 30.23 -15.33 25.18
N LYS A 108 29.25 -14.58 24.64
CA LYS A 108 28.38 -15.04 23.55
C LYS A 108 29.15 -15.24 22.24
N GLU A 109 30.13 -14.40 21.94
CA GLU A 109 30.98 -14.55 20.76
C GLU A 109 31.96 -15.71 20.90
N LYS A 110 32.62 -15.84 22.06
CA LYS A 110 33.45 -17.00 22.40
C LYS A 110 32.67 -18.30 22.25
N THR A 111 31.48 -18.41 22.84
CA THR A 111 30.68 -19.63 22.74
C THR A 111 30.18 -19.90 21.32
N LYS A 112 29.85 -18.87 20.51
CA LYS A 112 29.59 -19.04 19.07
C LYS A 112 30.81 -19.58 18.31
N LEU A 113 32.00 -19.08 18.60
CA LEU A 113 33.25 -19.53 17.99
C LEU A 113 33.60 -20.97 18.43
N GLU A 114 33.46 -21.31 19.71
CA GLU A 114 33.66 -22.66 20.24
C GLU A 114 32.72 -23.67 19.55
N ASN A 115 31.42 -23.36 19.46
CA ASN A 115 30.45 -24.16 18.71
C ASN A 115 30.80 -24.31 17.21
N SER A 116 31.39 -23.27 16.59
CA SER A 116 31.86 -23.33 15.20
C SER A 116 33.09 -24.22 15.05
N CYS A 117 34.06 -24.12 15.98
CA CYS A 117 35.22 -24.99 16.04
C CYS A 117 34.84 -26.46 16.31
N GLU A 118 33.81 -26.73 17.11
CA GLU A 118 33.28 -28.09 17.31
C GLU A 118 32.61 -28.65 16.05
N LYS A 119 31.78 -27.86 15.36
CA LYS A 119 31.23 -28.25 14.05
C LYS A 119 32.33 -28.56 13.02
N LEU A 120 33.39 -27.76 12.98
CA LEU A 120 34.56 -28.00 12.13
C LEU A 120 35.34 -29.26 12.55
N LYS A 121 35.56 -29.50 13.85
CA LYS A 121 36.19 -30.74 14.35
C LYS A 121 35.36 -31.98 13.96
N HIS A 122 34.04 -31.94 14.11
CA HIS A 122 33.15 -33.02 13.68
C HIS A 122 33.23 -33.24 12.16
N TYR A 123 33.19 -32.17 11.36
CA TYR A 123 33.32 -32.27 9.91
C TYR A 123 34.69 -32.85 9.46
N CYS A 124 35.78 -32.46 10.12
CA CYS A 124 37.10 -33.07 9.93
C CYS A 124 37.08 -34.56 10.30
N SER A 125 36.50 -34.94 11.45
CA SER A 125 36.41 -36.33 11.89
C SER A 125 35.51 -37.20 10.98
N ASP A 126 34.47 -36.62 10.38
CA ASP A 126 33.65 -37.26 9.35
C ASP A 126 34.41 -37.43 8.03
N LEU A 127 35.23 -36.46 7.63
CA LEU A 127 36.11 -36.56 6.46
C LEU A 127 37.22 -37.60 6.68
N GLU A 128 37.86 -37.62 7.85
CA GLU A 128 38.81 -38.64 8.27
C GLU A 128 38.15 -40.03 8.28
N SER A 129 36.95 -40.14 8.84
CA SER A 129 36.16 -41.38 8.83
C SER A 129 35.80 -41.84 7.41
N GLN A 130 35.51 -40.91 6.50
CA GLN A 130 35.26 -41.21 5.08
C GLN A 130 36.52 -41.61 4.34
N LEU A 131 37.66 -40.98 4.62
CA LEU A 131 38.97 -41.37 4.09
C LEU A 131 39.38 -42.74 4.61
N HIS A 132 39.19 -43.03 5.90
CA HIS A 132 39.47 -44.33 6.50
C HIS A 132 38.57 -45.42 5.91
N LYS A 133 37.28 -45.13 5.69
CA LYS A 133 36.33 -46.00 4.95
C LYS A 133 36.67 -46.17 3.46
N ARG A 134 37.42 -45.25 2.84
CA ARG A 134 37.95 -45.41 1.47
C ARG A 134 39.23 -46.25 1.48
N TYR A 135 40.16 -45.99 2.39
CA TYR A 135 41.41 -46.75 2.57
C TYR A 135 41.14 -48.22 2.90
N SER A 136 40.20 -48.52 3.81
CA SER A 136 39.82 -49.90 4.13
C SER A 136 39.13 -50.63 2.98
N ARG A 137 38.45 -49.90 2.07
CA ARG A 137 37.90 -50.46 0.82
C ARG A 137 38.97 -50.68 -0.25
N THR A 138 40.01 -49.86 -0.34
CA THR A 138 41.13 -50.07 -1.28
C THR A 138 42.17 -51.09 -0.80
N ALA A 139 42.25 -51.36 0.52
CA ALA A 139 43.04 -52.46 1.06
C ALA A 139 42.43 -53.85 0.81
N ALA A 140 41.13 -53.92 0.48
CA ALA A 140 40.34 -55.15 0.40
C ALA A 140 39.96 -55.60 -1.03
N SER A 141 40.59 -55.05 -2.07
CA SER A 141 40.58 -55.66 -3.41
C SER A 141 41.73 -55.13 -4.26
N GLY A 142 42.69 -55.99 -4.59
CA GLY A 142 43.73 -55.68 -5.56
C GLY A 142 43.38 -56.26 -6.93
N VAL A 143 43.12 -55.41 -7.93
CA VAL A 143 43.29 -55.68 -9.38
C VAL A 143 43.04 -54.38 -10.18
N LYS A 144 43.94 -54.05 -11.10
CA LYS A 144 43.74 -53.12 -12.24
C LYS A 144 43.36 -54.00 -13.47
N PRO A 145 42.75 -53.51 -14.59
CA PRO A 145 42.94 -52.18 -15.17
C PRO A 145 41.77 -51.63 -16.05
N ALA A 146 42.12 -50.68 -16.94
CA ALA A 146 41.62 -50.47 -18.31
C ALA A 146 40.51 -49.43 -18.59
N LEU A 147 40.58 -48.90 -19.82
CA LEU A 147 39.63 -47.96 -20.42
C LEU A 147 38.73 -48.69 -21.42
N ARG A 148 37.43 -48.36 -21.47
CA ARG A 148 36.72 -48.11 -22.74
C ARG A 148 35.38 -47.39 -22.54
N SER A 149 34.77 -47.04 -23.68
CA SER A 149 33.60 -46.17 -23.82
C SER A 149 32.33 -46.91 -24.23
N LYS A 150 31.21 -46.16 -24.24
CA LYS A 150 29.93 -46.33 -24.99
C LYS A 150 28.67 -46.84 -24.25
N THR A 151 27.76 -45.88 -24.04
CA THR A 151 26.33 -45.82 -24.45
C THR A 151 25.34 -46.98 -24.20
N THR A 152 24.08 -46.57 -23.93
CA THR A 152 22.78 -47.29 -24.11
C THR A 152 22.54 -48.55 -23.25
N SER A 153 21.33 -48.85 -22.78
CA SER A 153 20.07 -48.07 -22.67
C SER A 153 19.13 -48.75 -21.64
N ASP A 154 17.83 -48.43 -21.70
CA ASP A 154 16.69 -49.12 -21.08
C ASP A 154 16.51 -48.89 -19.57
N LEU A 155 15.33 -48.68 -18.96
CA LEU A 155 13.90 -48.51 -19.29
C LEU A 155 13.09 -49.40 -18.34
N GLU A 156 12.46 -48.80 -17.32
CA GLU A 156 11.16 -49.13 -16.69
C GLU A 156 11.03 -48.40 -15.33
N VAL A 157 9.87 -48.02 -14.78
CA VAL A 157 8.59 -47.57 -15.36
C VAL A 157 7.81 -46.77 -14.27
N ARG A 158 7.07 -45.71 -14.66
CA ARG A 158 5.96 -45.03 -13.94
C ARG A 158 5.95 -44.92 -12.38
N LYS A 159 6.07 -43.70 -11.83
CA LYS A 159 4.96 -42.83 -11.29
C LYS A 159 5.50 -41.50 -10.69
N PRO A 160 4.66 -40.49 -10.36
CA PRO A 160 5.00 -39.09 -10.70
C PRO A 160 5.68 -38.25 -9.60
N ARG A 161 6.21 -37.10 -10.06
CA ARG A 161 6.75 -35.99 -9.26
C ARG A 161 5.68 -35.40 -8.32
N CYS A 162 5.94 -35.36 -7.02
CA CYS A 162 5.24 -34.47 -6.06
C CYS A 162 6.12 -33.97 -4.88
N LYS A 163 7.15 -34.71 -4.45
CA LYS A 163 7.90 -34.39 -3.22
C LYS A 163 8.84 -33.18 -3.28
N ILE A 164 9.22 -32.70 -4.47
CA ILE A 164 10.23 -31.62 -4.62
C ILE A 164 9.69 -30.26 -4.16
N GLN A 165 8.39 -29.97 -4.34
CA GLN A 165 7.78 -28.75 -3.81
C GLN A 165 7.53 -28.85 -2.30
N PHE A 166 7.11 -30.01 -1.79
CA PHE A 166 6.83 -30.19 -0.36
C PHE A 166 8.08 -30.01 0.50
N ASN A 167 9.23 -30.57 0.08
CA ASN A 167 10.52 -30.31 0.72
C ASN A 167 10.84 -28.80 0.68
N LYS A 168 10.78 -28.13 -0.47
CA LYS A 168 11.05 -26.68 -0.54
C LYS A 168 10.13 -25.82 0.34
N THR A 169 8.86 -26.20 0.53
CA THR A 169 7.98 -25.49 1.47
C THR A 169 8.25 -25.85 2.92
N LEU A 170 8.69 -27.08 3.23
CA LEU A 170 9.23 -27.40 4.55
C LEU A 170 10.50 -26.60 4.82
N ASP A 171 11.49 -26.63 3.93
CA ASP A 171 12.74 -25.87 4.04
C ASP A 171 12.47 -24.37 4.27
N MET A 172 11.52 -23.76 3.55
CA MET A 172 11.11 -22.37 3.76
C MET A 172 10.32 -22.15 5.05
N CYS A 173 9.49 -23.09 5.48
CA CYS A 173 8.78 -23.02 6.77
C CYS A 173 9.75 -23.16 7.94
N ASP A 174 10.69 -24.11 7.88
CA ASP A 174 11.71 -24.35 8.89
C ASP A 174 12.71 -23.19 8.95
N GLN A 175 13.11 -22.62 7.80
CA GLN A 175 13.88 -21.37 7.76
C GLN A 175 13.09 -20.20 8.35
N ARG A 176 11.77 -20.08 8.09
CA ARG A 176 10.95 -19.01 8.67
C ARG A 176 10.71 -19.22 10.17
N ILE A 177 10.57 -20.46 10.63
CA ILE A 177 10.51 -20.83 12.06
C ILE A 177 11.85 -20.52 12.72
N HIS A 178 12.98 -20.81 12.07
CA HIS A 178 14.31 -20.48 12.58
C HIS A 178 14.49 -18.97 12.73
N ASN A 179 14.21 -18.18 11.68
CA ASN A 179 14.28 -16.72 11.72
C ASN A 179 13.35 -16.14 12.81
N LEU A 180 12.11 -16.65 12.93
CA LEU A 180 11.17 -16.23 13.98
C LEU A 180 11.65 -16.65 15.38
N LEU A 181 12.33 -17.78 15.54
CA LEU A 181 12.94 -18.19 16.81
C LEU A 181 14.15 -17.32 17.18
N GLU A 182 14.96 -16.90 16.20
CA GLU A 182 16.03 -15.92 16.42
C GLU A 182 15.45 -14.55 16.83
N GLU A 183 14.43 -14.05 16.13
CA GLU A 183 13.73 -12.81 16.46
C GLU A 183 13.05 -12.87 17.85
N ILE A 184 12.35 -13.96 18.16
CA ILE A 184 11.77 -14.21 19.49
C ILE A 184 12.86 -14.30 20.57
N ASN A 185 14.06 -14.79 20.26
CA ASN A 185 15.16 -14.84 21.22
C ASN A 185 15.83 -13.46 21.39
N PHE A 186 16.04 -12.71 20.31
CA PHE A 186 16.50 -11.31 20.35
C PHE A 186 15.59 -10.46 21.24
N LEU A 187 14.27 -10.52 21.00
CA LEU A 187 13.26 -9.80 21.81
C LEU A 187 13.21 -10.27 23.28
N LYS A 188 13.55 -11.55 23.58
CA LYS A 188 13.70 -12.01 24.97
C LYS A 188 14.94 -11.42 25.64
N GLU A 189 16.07 -11.34 24.92
CA GLU A 189 17.30 -10.74 25.43
C GLU A 189 17.14 -9.24 25.65
N GLU A 190 16.56 -8.52 24.69
CA GLU A 190 16.28 -7.08 24.81
C GLU A 190 15.34 -6.78 26.01
N ARG A 191 14.27 -7.56 26.16
CA ARG A 191 13.37 -7.50 27.33
C ARG A 191 14.09 -7.80 28.65
N LEU A 192 15.07 -8.71 28.65
CA LEU A 192 15.90 -8.98 29.83
C LEU A 192 16.78 -7.77 30.17
N GLU A 193 17.43 -7.16 29.18
CA GLU A 193 18.22 -5.94 29.37
C GLU A 193 17.39 -4.77 29.91
N TYR A 194 16.18 -4.52 29.36
CA TYR A 194 15.27 -3.53 29.93
C TYR A 194 14.88 -3.84 31.37
N THR A 195 14.63 -5.12 31.69
CA THR A 195 14.31 -5.57 33.05
C THR A 195 15.47 -5.31 34.02
N GLU A 196 16.72 -5.51 33.59
CA GLU A 196 17.90 -5.22 34.40
C GLU A 196 18.16 -3.71 34.56
N MET A 197 18.00 -2.91 33.49
CA MET A 197 18.09 -1.46 33.61
C MET A 197 17.05 -0.90 34.57
N ILE A 198 15.81 -1.40 34.55
CA ILE A 198 14.75 -1.02 35.50
C ILE A 198 15.13 -1.42 36.94
N LYS A 199 15.73 -2.59 37.17
CA LYS A 199 16.26 -2.97 38.50
C LYS A 199 17.34 -1.99 38.97
N CYS A 200 18.27 -1.60 38.10
CA CYS A 200 19.33 -0.66 38.43
C CYS A 200 18.80 0.73 38.78
N TYR A 201 17.86 1.28 37.99
CA TYR A 201 17.25 2.59 38.31
C TYR A 201 16.45 2.53 39.61
N LYS A 202 15.72 1.45 39.90
CA LYS A 202 15.05 1.27 41.20
C LYS A 202 16.03 1.20 42.38
N GLN A 203 17.21 0.62 42.18
CA GLN A 203 18.25 0.62 43.21
C GLN A 203 18.90 2.00 43.38
N GLN A 204 19.11 2.75 42.30
CA GLN A 204 19.62 4.12 42.35
C GLN A 204 18.66 5.07 43.08
N VAL A 205 17.36 4.97 42.80
CA VAL A 205 16.30 5.69 43.53
C VAL A 205 16.37 5.37 45.03
N ARG A 206 16.42 4.08 45.41
CA ARG A 206 16.57 3.65 46.82
C ARG A 206 17.82 4.17 47.53
N CYS A 207 18.92 4.34 46.80
CA CYS A 207 20.13 4.94 47.37
C CYS A 207 19.95 6.44 47.63
N ARG A 208 19.21 7.15 46.77
CA ARG A 208 18.89 8.58 46.94
C ARG A 208 17.80 8.81 47.99
N GLU A 209 16.79 7.94 48.08
CA GLU A 209 15.78 7.93 49.16
C GLU A 209 16.45 7.85 50.53
N LYS A 210 17.38 6.89 50.72
CA LYS A 210 18.16 6.77 51.96
C LYS A 210 19.07 7.94 52.27
N GLU A 211 19.55 8.65 51.25
CA GLU A 211 20.33 9.87 51.45
C GLU A 211 19.44 11.05 51.87
N ILE A 212 18.23 11.14 51.33
CA ILE A 212 17.21 12.09 51.76
C ILE A 212 16.82 11.80 53.23
N GLU A 213 16.59 10.54 53.59
CA GLU A 213 16.36 10.11 54.98
C GLU A 213 17.55 10.49 55.89
N ARG A 214 18.80 10.26 55.47
CA ARG A 214 20.01 10.64 56.22
C ARG A 214 20.06 12.16 56.47
N LEU A 215 19.83 12.95 55.43
CA LEU A 215 19.85 14.42 55.51
C LEU A 215 18.70 14.95 56.38
N GLN A 216 17.52 14.33 56.32
CA GLN A 216 16.38 14.64 57.20
C GLN A 216 16.73 14.36 58.67
N CYS A 217 17.23 13.15 58.99
CA CYS A 217 17.67 12.81 60.36
C CYS A 217 18.77 13.75 60.89
N MET A 218 19.65 14.27 60.03
CA MET A 218 20.66 15.27 60.42
C MET A 218 20.07 16.68 60.67
N LEU A 219 18.94 17.02 60.05
CA LEU A 219 18.22 18.28 60.28
C LEU A 219 17.31 18.23 61.52
N GLU A 220 16.75 17.06 61.84
CA GLU A 220 15.86 16.84 62.99
C GLU A 220 16.52 17.09 64.36
N GLY A 221 17.85 16.97 64.47
CA GLY A 221 18.62 17.33 65.67
C GLY A 221 19.14 18.77 65.70
N GLY A 222 18.95 19.54 64.62
CA GLY A 222 19.47 20.90 64.49
C GLY A 222 18.49 21.98 64.95
N ARG A 223 18.98 23.21 65.08
CA ARG A 223 18.10 24.40 65.02
C ARG A 223 17.56 24.45 63.58
N PRO A 224 16.23 24.47 63.35
CA PRO A 224 15.68 24.40 61.99
C PRO A 224 16.12 25.60 61.16
N ALA A 225 16.21 25.43 59.83
CA ALA A 225 16.69 26.48 58.92
C ALA A 225 15.92 27.81 59.10
N ASP A 226 14.60 27.73 59.30
CA ASP A 226 13.70 28.87 59.53
C ASP A 226 14.07 29.67 60.80
N ALA A 227 14.71 29.04 61.79
CA ALA A 227 15.21 29.68 63.01
C ALA A 227 16.64 30.23 62.87
N LEU A 228 17.38 29.86 61.81
CA LEU A 228 18.63 30.50 61.40
C LEU A 228 18.37 31.71 60.49
N VAL A 229 17.31 31.67 59.67
CA VAL A 229 16.87 32.82 58.86
C VAL A 229 16.42 33.98 59.76
N LYS A 230 15.59 33.72 60.78
CA LYS A 230 15.06 34.74 61.71
C LYS A 230 16.10 35.44 62.59
N ASP A 231 17.23 34.79 62.87
CA ASP A 231 18.34 35.40 63.60
C ASP A 231 19.33 36.13 62.67
N CYS A 232 19.10 36.10 61.35
CA CYS A 232 19.92 36.79 60.35
C CYS A 232 19.42 38.22 60.09
N CYS A 233 20.32 39.20 60.01
CA CYS A 233 19.98 40.63 60.06
C CYS A 233 19.42 41.23 58.75
N TYR A 234 18.68 40.46 57.95
CA TYR A 234 18.18 40.87 56.62
C TYR A 234 16.66 40.66 56.47
N LYS A 235 15.85 41.50 57.14
CA LYS A 235 14.38 41.47 57.01
C LYS A 235 13.91 41.72 55.56
N ASP A 236 14.66 42.53 54.82
CA ASP A 236 14.44 42.77 53.38
C ASP A 236 14.70 41.52 52.51
N ALA A 237 15.33 40.48 53.06
CA ALA A 237 15.50 39.18 52.41
C ALA A 237 14.38 38.21 52.80
N GLU A 238 13.87 38.25 54.04
CA GLU A 238 12.67 37.50 54.45
C GLU A 238 11.46 37.90 53.59
N GLU A 239 11.19 39.20 53.45
CA GLU A 239 10.04 39.70 52.67
C GLU A 239 10.15 39.41 51.16
N LYS A 240 11.38 39.17 50.66
CA LYS A 240 11.63 38.72 49.28
C LYS A 240 11.55 37.20 49.15
N LEU A 241 11.98 36.45 50.16
CA LEU A 241 11.82 35.00 50.22
C LEU A 241 10.33 34.63 50.26
N GLU A 242 9.52 35.33 51.05
CA GLU A 242 8.08 35.12 51.12
C GLU A 242 7.40 35.36 49.75
N LYS A 243 7.75 36.45 49.06
CA LYS A 243 7.25 36.75 47.70
C LYS A 243 7.72 35.73 46.67
N LEU A 244 9.00 35.34 46.68
CA LEU A 244 9.53 34.28 45.82
C LEU A 244 8.92 32.89 46.14
N GLN A 245 8.51 32.66 47.38
CA GLN A 245 7.86 31.42 47.82
C GLN A 245 6.39 31.38 47.39
N ASP A 246 5.67 32.51 47.43
CA ASP A 246 4.35 32.67 46.82
C ASP A 246 4.41 32.53 45.29
N GLU A 247 5.38 33.16 44.62
CA GLU A 247 5.64 32.99 43.18
C GLU A 247 5.95 31.52 42.85
N LEU A 248 6.79 30.83 43.65
CA LEU A 248 7.05 29.41 43.48
C LEU A 248 5.82 28.53 43.75
N CYS A 249 4.91 28.93 44.64
CA CYS A 249 3.64 28.23 44.86
C CYS A 249 2.65 28.44 43.70
N GLN A 250 2.59 29.65 43.14
CA GLN A 250 1.80 29.95 41.94
C GLN A 250 2.34 29.18 40.73
N LEU A 251 3.64 29.25 40.45
CA LEU A 251 4.30 28.52 39.37
C LEU A 251 4.19 26.99 39.52
N LYS A 252 4.22 26.45 40.74
CA LYS A 252 3.94 25.02 40.99
C LYS A 252 2.50 24.65 40.67
N LYS A 253 1.54 25.52 40.99
CA LYS A 253 0.12 25.31 40.66
C LYS A 253 -0.11 25.40 39.16
N GLU A 254 0.35 26.47 38.51
CA GLU A 254 0.27 26.63 37.05
C GLU A 254 0.94 25.45 36.33
N LYS A 255 2.08 24.97 36.81
CA LYS A 255 2.70 23.74 36.30
C LYS A 255 1.79 22.53 36.44
N MET A 256 1.15 22.33 37.59
CA MET A 256 0.23 21.20 37.82
C MET A 256 -1.00 21.27 36.91
N ASP A 257 -1.59 22.46 36.77
CA ASP A 257 -2.74 22.74 35.92
C ASP A 257 -2.37 22.55 34.41
N LEU A 258 -1.16 22.94 34.00
CA LEU A 258 -0.61 22.67 32.67
C LEU A 258 -0.29 21.19 32.44
N GLU A 259 0.23 20.47 33.44
CA GLU A 259 0.44 19.02 33.37
C GLU A 259 -0.90 18.27 33.30
N GLU A 260 -1.97 18.79 33.91
CA GLU A 260 -3.36 18.29 33.78
C GLU A 260 -3.91 18.52 32.37
N HIS A 261 -3.85 19.75 31.86
CA HIS A 261 -4.28 20.06 30.49
C HIS A 261 -3.47 19.30 29.43
N LEU A 262 -2.17 19.06 29.65
CA LEU A 262 -1.35 18.22 28.78
C LEU A 262 -1.81 16.76 28.82
N ARG A 263 -2.06 16.19 30.01
CA ARG A 263 -2.63 14.84 30.17
C ARG A 263 -3.98 14.71 29.47
N GLU A 264 -4.89 15.67 29.65
CA GLU A 264 -6.18 15.69 28.95
C GLU A 264 -6.01 15.79 27.42
N SER A 265 -5.13 16.68 26.94
CA SER A 265 -4.87 16.87 25.51
C SER A 265 -4.34 15.57 24.89
N VAL A 266 -3.41 14.90 25.56
CA VAL A 266 -2.88 13.60 25.14
C VAL A 266 -3.97 12.51 25.14
N ILE A 267 -4.88 12.48 26.12
CA ILE A 267 -6.03 11.55 26.11
C ILE A 267 -6.95 11.84 24.90
N LYS A 268 -7.32 13.11 24.68
CA LYS A 268 -8.16 13.55 23.55
C LYS A 268 -7.50 13.22 22.20
N GLN A 269 -6.16 13.34 22.10
CA GLN A 269 -5.39 12.90 20.93
C GLN A 269 -5.42 11.37 20.75
N HIS A 270 -5.26 10.58 21.81
CA HIS A 270 -5.37 9.11 21.72
C HIS A 270 -6.78 8.65 21.32
N GLU A 271 -7.83 9.34 21.77
CA GLU A 271 -9.21 9.06 21.33
C GLU A 271 -9.46 9.45 19.87
N ALA A 272 -8.90 10.58 19.42
CA ALA A 272 -8.96 11.01 18.03
C ALA A 272 -8.19 10.02 17.13
N MET A 273 -7.02 9.56 17.56
CA MET A 273 -6.22 8.55 16.86
C MET A 273 -6.95 7.19 16.81
N LYS A 274 -7.56 6.73 17.90
CA LYS A 274 -8.41 5.53 17.90
C LYS A 274 -9.58 5.66 16.93
N ARG A 275 -10.28 6.80 16.92
CA ARG A 275 -11.36 7.08 15.97
C ARG A 275 -10.85 7.10 14.52
N ALA A 276 -9.69 7.70 14.25
CA ALA A 276 -9.07 7.69 12.94
C ALA A 276 -8.68 6.26 12.48
N LEU A 277 -8.11 5.43 13.36
CA LEU A 277 -7.80 4.04 13.07
C LEU A 277 -9.06 3.22 12.74
N CYS A 278 -10.12 3.34 13.54
CA CYS A 278 -11.40 2.68 13.23
C CYS A 278 -12.05 3.17 11.93
N LEU A 279 -11.82 4.43 11.54
CA LEU A 279 -12.25 4.95 10.23
C LEU A 279 -11.37 4.42 9.09
N VAL A 280 -10.07 4.25 9.29
CA VAL A 280 -9.17 3.60 8.31
C VAL A 280 -9.54 2.14 8.11
N ASP A 281 -9.79 1.38 9.18
CA ASP A 281 -10.25 -0.01 9.08
C ASP A 281 -11.62 -0.11 8.38
N LYS A 282 -12.53 0.83 8.63
CA LYS A 282 -13.82 0.89 7.95
C LYS A 282 -13.68 1.28 6.47
N ASN A 283 -12.85 2.25 6.13
CA ASN A 283 -12.57 2.62 4.75
C ASN A 283 -11.95 1.44 3.98
N LYS A 284 -10.97 0.75 4.59
CA LYS A 284 -10.35 -0.47 4.04
C LYS A 284 -11.33 -1.64 3.86
N GLN A 285 -12.42 -1.66 4.61
CA GLN A 285 -13.51 -2.62 4.42
C GLN A 285 -14.44 -2.17 3.28
N LEU A 286 -14.79 -0.88 3.20
CA LEU A 286 -15.55 -0.31 2.09
C LEU A 286 -14.79 -0.40 0.74
N GLU A 287 -13.46 -0.25 0.73
CA GLU A 287 -12.60 -0.43 -0.45
C GLU A 287 -12.69 -1.86 -1.00
N LYS A 288 -12.80 -2.87 -0.13
CA LYS A 288 -13.04 -4.26 -0.55
C LYS A 288 -14.47 -4.43 -1.06
N GLU A 289 -15.46 -3.94 -0.33
CA GLU A 289 -16.86 -4.06 -0.71
C GLU A 289 -17.13 -3.38 -2.07
N LEU A 290 -16.47 -2.26 -2.36
CA LEU A 290 -16.44 -1.63 -3.68
C LEU A 290 -15.73 -2.51 -4.73
N GLY A 291 -14.55 -3.06 -4.42
CA GLY A 291 -13.86 -3.97 -5.34
C GLY A 291 -14.63 -5.26 -5.65
N ASP A 292 -15.35 -5.81 -4.67
CA ASP A 292 -16.25 -6.96 -4.82
C ASP A 292 -17.47 -6.58 -5.69
N ILE A 293 -18.01 -5.36 -5.54
CA ILE A 293 -19.07 -4.82 -6.39
C ILE A 293 -18.59 -4.59 -7.82
N ASP A 294 -17.41 -4.01 -8.02
CA ASP A 294 -16.81 -3.78 -9.35
C ASP A 294 -16.54 -5.11 -10.05
N GLN A 295 -16.01 -6.12 -9.33
CA GLN A 295 -15.81 -7.46 -9.88
C GLN A 295 -17.15 -8.15 -10.22
N MET A 296 -18.20 -7.93 -9.43
CA MET A 296 -19.55 -8.42 -9.74
C MET A 296 -20.14 -7.71 -10.96
N ALA A 297 -19.97 -6.39 -11.07
CA ALA A 297 -20.41 -5.60 -12.22
C ALA A 297 -19.73 -6.06 -13.51
N LEU A 298 -18.40 -6.24 -13.50
CA LEU A 298 -17.64 -6.78 -14.64
C LEU A 298 -18.08 -8.20 -15.03
N SER A 299 -18.47 -9.04 -14.06
CA SER A 299 -19.03 -10.38 -14.34
C SER A 299 -20.40 -10.28 -15.03
N VAL A 300 -21.29 -9.41 -14.53
CA VAL A 300 -22.62 -9.18 -15.11
C VAL A 300 -22.51 -8.55 -16.50
N GLU A 301 -21.58 -7.62 -16.72
CA GLU A 301 -21.27 -7.07 -18.04
C GLU A 301 -20.71 -8.14 -18.99
N ALA A 302 -19.85 -9.05 -18.53
CA ALA A 302 -19.35 -10.14 -19.35
C ALA A 302 -20.48 -11.12 -19.77
N GLU A 303 -21.41 -11.44 -18.86
CA GLU A 303 -22.60 -12.26 -19.15
C GLU A 303 -23.59 -11.54 -20.08
N CYS A 304 -23.80 -10.24 -19.89
CA CYS A 304 -24.61 -9.40 -20.78
C CYS A 304 -23.99 -9.33 -22.19
N ASN A 305 -22.70 -9.05 -22.30
CA ASN A 305 -21.97 -9.03 -23.57
C ASN A 305 -21.97 -10.42 -24.25
N SER A 306 -21.94 -11.52 -23.49
CA SER A 306 -22.07 -12.88 -24.01
C SER A 306 -23.48 -13.14 -24.58
N THR A 307 -24.53 -12.80 -23.83
CA THR A 307 -25.93 -12.98 -24.26
C THR A 307 -26.33 -12.04 -25.41
N VAL A 308 -25.82 -10.81 -25.45
CA VAL A 308 -25.91 -9.91 -26.60
C VAL A 308 -25.18 -10.48 -27.81
N ARG A 309 -23.94 -10.97 -27.69
CA ARG A 309 -23.21 -11.62 -28.79
C ARG A 309 -23.97 -12.82 -29.36
N ASN A 310 -24.46 -13.71 -28.51
CA ASN A 310 -25.29 -14.86 -28.92
C ASN A 310 -26.58 -14.43 -29.64
N SER A 311 -27.17 -13.30 -29.22
CA SER A 311 -28.37 -12.73 -29.85
C SER A 311 -28.06 -12.09 -31.20
N VAL A 312 -26.94 -11.37 -31.33
CA VAL A 312 -26.43 -10.82 -32.60
C VAL A 312 -26.09 -11.94 -33.58
N GLU A 313 -25.43 -13.01 -33.14
CA GLU A 313 -25.21 -14.19 -33.99
C GLU A 313 -26.52 -14.82 -34.48
N LYS A 314 -27.55 -14.90 -33.62
CA LYS A 314 -28.87 -15.39 -34.00
C LYS A 314 -29.56 -14.46 -35.00
N ILE A 315 -29.45 -13.14 -34.83
CA ILE A 315 -29.94 -12.13 -35.78
C ILE A 315 -29.22 -12.27 -37.12
N ASN A 316 -27.90 -12.36 -37.14
CA ASN A 316 -27.10 -12.53 -38.36
C ASN A 316 -27.47 -13.82 -39.11
N ARG A 317 -27.69 -14.94 -38.39
CA ARG A 317 -28.19 -16.21 -38.96
C ARG A 317 -29.60 -16.08 -39.55
N LEU A 318 -30.46 -15.25 -38.96
CA LEU A 318 -31.81 -14.98 -39.48
C LEU A 318 -31.78 -14.01 -40.68
N GLN A 319 -30.94 -12.97 -40.64
CA GLN A 319 -30.73 -12.05 -41.75
C GLN A 319 -30.14 -12.76 -42.98
N ALA A 320 -29.18 -13.67 -42.80
CA ALA A 320 -28.64 -14.49 -43.88
C ALA A 320 -29.73 -15.33 -44.57
N LYS A 321 -30.59 -16.00 -43.78
CA LYS A 321 -31.75 -16.74 -44.32
C LYS A 321 -32.80 -15.84 -44.97
N MET A 322 -33.05 -14.66 -44.41
CA MET A 322 -33.96 -13.68 -45.00
C MET A 322 -33.42 -13.18 -46.35
N HIS A 323 -32.12 -12.95 -46.45
CA HIS A 323 -31.46 -12.57 -47.72
C HIS A 323 -31.49 -13.72 -48.73
N GLU A 324 -31.23 -14.96 -48.32
CA GLU A 324 -31.37 -16.17 -49.15
C GLU A 324 -32.80 -16.30 -49.72
N ILE A 325 -33.83 -16.17 -48.87
CA ILE A 325 -35.24 -16.17 -49.29
C ILE A 325 -35.56 -14.96 -50.19
N THR A 326 -34.95 -13.80 -49.95
CA THR A 326 -35.13 -12.61 -50.82
C THR A 326 -34.53 -12.86 -52.21
N MET A 327 -33.36 -13.48 -52.29
CA MET A 327 -32.72 -13.85 -53.56
C MET A 327 -33.52 -14.93 -54.31
N GLN A 328 -34.14 -15.88 -53.60
CA GLN A 328 -35.08 -16.85 -54.16
C GLN A 328 -36.36 -16.17 -54.69
N ASN A 329 -36.97 -15.27 -53.93
CA ASN A 329 -38.12 -14.49 -54.39
C ASN A 329 -37.78 -13.67 -55.65
N GLN A 330 -36.64 -12.98 -55.66
CA GLN A 330 -36.17 -12.24 -56.85
C GLN A 330 -35.87 -13.15 -58.05
N HIS A 331 -35.57 -14.44 -57.84
CA HIS A 331 -35.43 -15.43 -58.91
C HIS A 331 -36.80 -15.77 -59.50
N PHE A 332 -37.75 -16.14 -58.64
CA PHE A 332 -39.13 -16.43 -59.05
C PHE A 332 -39.83 -15.21 -59.67
N GLU A 333 -39.54 -13.98 -59.22
CA GLU A 333 -40.04 -12.74 -59.83
C GLU A 333 -39.48 -12.52 -61.25
N ARG A 334 -38.22 -12.91 -61.52
CA ARG A 334 -37.62 -12.89 -62.85
C ARG A 334 -38.22 -13.95 -63.77
N GLU A 335 -38.33 -15.20 -63.30
CA GLU A 335 -39.00 -16.27 -64.05
C GLU A 335 -40.46 -15.91 -64.36
N LEU A 336 -41.19 -15.32 -63.40
CA LEU A 336 -42.56 -14.82 -63.60
C LEU A 336 -42.64 -13.58 -64.50
N ALA A 337 -41.55 -12.83 -64.70
CA ALA A 337 -41.49 -11.74 -65.68
C ALA A 337 -41.20 -12.29 -67.08
N GLU A 338 -40.25 -13.23 -67.21
CA GLU A 338 -39.90 -13.91 -68.45
C GLU A 338 -41.11 -14.68 -69.02
N LEU A 339 -41.79 -15.49 -68.20
CA LEU A 339 -43.04 -16.18 -68.58
C LEU A 339 -44.19 -15.22 -68.92
N LYS A 340 -44.23 -14.01 -68.34
CA LYS A 340 -45.22 -12.98 -68.75
C LYS A 340 -44.89 -12.44 -70.14
N CYS A 341 -43.62 -12.11 -70.40
CA CYS A 341 -43.14 -11.64 -71.70
C CYS A 341 -43.40 -12.68 -72.80
N GLU A 342 -43.07 -13.95 -72.58
CA GLU A 342 -43.38 -15.05 -73.51
C GLU A 342 -44.90 -15.15 -73.77
N LYS A 343 -45.71 -15.13 -72.70
CA LYS A 343 -47.18 -15.17 -72.80
C LYS A 343 -47.78 -13.95 -73.54
N ASP A 344 -47.13 -12.78 -73.49
CA ASP A 344 -47.59 -11.58 -74.23
C ASP A 344 -47.03 -11.50 -75.65
N GLN A 345 -45.86 -12.09 -75.93
CA GLN A 345 -45.35 -12.34 -77.29
C GLN A 345 -46.28 -13.29 -78.04
N LEU A 346 -46.61 -14.44 -77.45
CA LEU A 346 -47.55 -15.42 -78.03
C LEU A 346 -48.95 -14.82 -78.25
N ARG A 347 -49.38 -13.84 -77.43
CA ARG A 347 -50.62 -13.07 -77.68
C ARG A 347 -50.50 -12.14 -78.88
N ALA A 348 -49.38 -11.43 -79.02
CA ALA A 348 -49.14 -10.57 -80.17
C ALA A 348 -49.09 -11.38 -81.49
N GLU A 349 -48.40 -12.53 -81.49
CA GLU A 349 -48.39 -13.46 -82.62
C GLU A 349 -49.80 -13.96 -82.98
N MET A 350 -50.59 -14.38 -81.98
CA MET A 350 -51.98 -14.79 -82.19
C MET A 350 -52.86 -13.67 -82.73
N GLU A 351 -52.64 -12.40 -82.35
CA GLU A 351 -53.39 -11.26 -82.88
C GLU A 351 -52.95 -10.90 -84.32
N CYS A 352 -51.66 -10.99 -84.63
CA CYS A 352 -51.15 -10.90 -86.01
C CYS A 352 -51.79 -11.97 -86.91
N LEU A 353 -51.81 -13.24 -86.48
CA LEU A 353 -52.43 -14.34 -87.23
C LEU A 353 -53.95 -14.16 -87.41
N LYS A 354 -54.67 -13.55 -86.44
CA LYS A 354 -56.07 -13.14 -86.64
C LYS A 354 -56.19 -12.04 -87.70
N ASN A 355 -55.32 -11.04 -87.67
CA ASN A 355 -55.35 -9.92 -88.61
C ASN A 355 -55.04 -10.40 -90.04
N GLU A 356 -54.06 -11.28 -90.22
CA GLU A 356 -53.78 -11.97 -91.49
C GLU A 356 -54.99 -12.80 -91.94
N LYS A 357 -55.62 -13.56 -91.04
CA LYS A 357 -56.85 -14.30 -91.36
C LYS A 357 -57.97 -13.38 -91.84
N VAL A 358 -58.20 -12.23 -91.18
CA VAL A 358 -59.22 -11.25 -91.59
C VAL A 358 -58.86 -10.63 -92.95
N GLN A 359 -57.60 -10.28 -93.19
CA GLN A 359 -57.15 -9.79 -94.51
C GLN A 359 -57.38 -10.83 -95.61
N LEU A 360 -57.10 -12.11 -95.34
CA LEU A 360 -57.36 -13.22 -96.27
C LEU A 360 -58.87 -13.47 -96.49
N GLN A 361 -59.71 -13.29 -95.45
CA GLN A 361 -61.16 -13.36 -95.60
C GLN A 361 -61.69 -12.21 -96.48
N ASN A 362 -61.28 -10.97 -96.21
CA ASN A 362 -61.69 -9.81 -97.01
C ASN A 362 -61.19 -9.91 -98.47
N ALA A 363 -59.96 -10.42 -98.68
CA ALA A 363 -59.41 -10.66 -100.01
C ALA A 363 -60.19 -11.76 -100.76
N LEU A 364 -60.67 -12.78 -100.05
CA LEU A 364 -61.56 -13.80 -100.61
C LEU A 364 -62.93 -13.21 -100.97
N GLU A 365 -63.56 -12.46 -100.08
CA GLU A 365 -64.87 -11.82 -100.33
C GLU A 365 -64.79 -10.90 -101.57
N ASN A 366 -63.78 -10.03 -101.67
CA ASN A 366 -63.53 -9.21 -102.85
C ASN A 366 -63.40 -10.05 -104.15
N ALA A 367 -62.65 -11.16 -104.11
CA ALA A 367 -62.49 -12.04 -105.26
C ALA A 367 -63.80 -12.73 -105.68
N LEU A 368 -64.74 -12.93 -104.75
CA LEU A 368 -66.07 -13.48 -105.03
C LEU A 368 -67.05 -12.42 -105.54
N GLU A 369 -66.95 -11.18 -105.08
CA GLU A 369 -67.66 -10.05 -105.72
C GLU A 369 -67.19 -9.85 -107.17
N GLU A 370 -65.88 -9.95 -107.44
CA GLU A 370 -65.36 -9.95 -108.81
C GLU A 370 -65.83 -11.16 -109.61
N GLN A 371 -65.83 -12.38 -109.03
CA GLN A 371 -66.37 -13.58 -109.69
C GLN A 371 -67.86 -13.41 -110.05
N HIS A 372 -68.68 -12.85 -109.15
CA HIS A 372 -70.09 -12.56 -109.41
C HIS A 372 -70.25 -11.50 -110.51
N ARG A 373 -69.50 -10.39 -110.43
CA ARG A 373 -69.54 -9.32 -111.44
C ARG A 373 -69.08 -9.78 -112.82
N LEU A 374 -68.15 -10.73 -112.90
CA LEU A 374 -67.74 -11.40 -114.14
C LEU A 374 -68.78 -12.42 -114.61
N SER A 375 -69.42 -13.17 -113.70
CA SER A 375 -70.54 -14.07 -114.01
C SER A 375 -71.73 -13.32 -114.61
N ASP A 376 -72.09 -12.16 -114.07
CA ASP A 376 -73.19 -11.35 -114.59
C ASP A 376 -72.85 -10.74 -115.95
N LYS A 377 -71.60 -10.28 -116.17
CA LYS A 377 -71.11 -9.92 -117.51
C LYS A 377 -71.17 -11.09 -118.49
N MET A 378 -70.86 -12.32 -118.07
CA MET A 378 -71.04 -13.50 -118.94
C MET A 378 -72.52 -13.80 -119.24
N LYS A 379 -73.44 -13.50 -118.32
CA LYS A 379 -74.90 -13.58 -118.59
C LYS A 379 -75.35 -12.49 -119.56
N GLU A 380 -74.78 -11.30 -119.51
CA GLU A 380 -75.02 -10.25 -120.51
C GLU A 380 -74.46 -10.63 -121.89
N TYR A 381 -73.22 -11.09 -121.98
CA TYR A 381 -72.65 -11.59 -123.23
C TYR A 381 -73.41 -12.80 -123.78
N GLY A 382 -73.90 -13.70 -122.91
CA GLY A 382 -74.73 -14.84 -123.33
C GLY A 382 -76.10 -14.42 -123.88
N LYS A 383 -76.69 -13.31 -123.42
CA LYS A 383 -77.88 -12.71 -124.06
C LYS A 383 -77.54 -12.14 -125.43
N ILE A 384 -76.46 -11.36 -125.52
CA ILE A 384 -75.99 -10.79 -126.80
C ILE A 384 -75.66 -11.90 -127.81
N GLU A 385 -75.08 -13.02 -127.36
CA GLU A 385 -74.84 -14.21 -128.17
C GLU A 385 -76.14 -14.89 -128.61
N GLN A 386 -77.16 -14.98 -127.75
CA GLN A 386 -78.49 -15.47 -128.15
C GLN A 386 -79.17 -14.54 -129.17
N ASP A 387 -79.13 -13.23 -128.97
CA ASP A 387 -79.71 -12.24 -129.88
C ASP A 387 -79.02 -12.27 -131.26
N LEU A 388 -77.68 -12.36 -131.28
CA LEU A 388 -76.90 -12.53 -132.52
C LEU A 388 -77.20 -13.87 -133.20
N ASN A 389 -77.32 -14.98 -132.47
CA ASN A 389 -77.69 -16.28 -133.05
C ASN A 389 -79.11 -16.27 -133.63
N MET A 390 -80.09 -15.62 -132.98
CA MET A 390 -81.44 -15.46 -133.53
C MET A 390 -81.44 -14.66 -134.85
N GLU A 391 -80.63 -13.61 -134.96
CA GLU A 391 -80.52 -12.84 -136.20
C GLU A 391 -79.71 -13.61 -137.28
N ILE A 392 -78.71 -14.42 -136.90
CA ILE A 392 -78.01 -15.35 -137.82
C ILE A 392 -78.98 -16.40 -138.38
N ASP A 393 -79.85 -16.99 -137.56
CA ASP A 393 -80.89 -17.93 -138.03
C ASP A 393 -81.89 -17.24 -138.96
N ARG A 394 -82.32 -16.02 -138.63
CA ARG A 394 -83.21 -15.19 -139.46
C ARG A 394 -82.59 -14.88 -140.83
N LEU A 395 -81.32 -14.46 -140.86
CA LEU A 395 -80.57 -14.19 -142.10
C LEU A 395 -80.34 -15.49 -142.89
N SER A 396 -80.10 -16.60 -142.21
CA SER A 396 -79.97 -17.93 -142.83
C SER A 396 -81.27 -18.36 -143.51
N GLN A 397 -82.42 -18.22 -142.84
CA GLN A 397 -83.75 -18.49 -143.41
C GLN A 397 -84.07 -17.57 -144.60
N LEU A 398 -83.72 -16.28 -144.52
CA LEU A 398 -83.85 -15.34 -145.64
C LEU A 398 -83.01 -15.78 -146.85
N SER A 399 -81.74 -16.15 -146.65
CA SER A 399 -80.86 -16.62 -147.73
C SER A 399 -81.36 -17.91 -148.39
N ALA A 400 -81.94 -18.83 -147.60
CA ALA A 400 -82.57 -20.05 -148.09
C ALA A 400 -83.85 -19.77 -148.88
N SER A 401 -84.63 -18.74 -148.48
CA SER A 401 -85.84 -18.33 -149.19
C SER A 401 -85.54 -17.68 -150.56
N GLN A 402 -84.44 -16.93 -150.67
CA GLN A 402 -84.01 -16.31 -151.92
C GLN A 402 -83.49 -17.34 -152.93
N LYS A 403 -82.74 -18.36 -152.49
CA LYS A 403 -82.26 -19.44 -153.36
C LYS A 403 -83.38 -20.27 -154.02
N ARG A 404 -84.60 -20.26 -153.49
CA ARG A 404 -85.77 -20.94 -154.09
C ARG A 404 -86.49 -20.13 -155.17
N LYS A 405 -86.19 -18.84 -155.34
CA LYS A 405 -86.81 -17.95 -156.34
C LYS A 405 -85.96 -17.75 -157.61
N LEU A 406 -84.89 -18.52 -157.78
CA LEU A 406 -83.94 -18.43 -158.89
C LEU A 406 -83.88 -19.74 -159.71
N SER A 407 -85.02 -20.42 -159.85
CA SER A 407 -85.17 -21.68 -160.61
C SER A 407 -86.29 -21.62 -161.67
N GLU A 408 -86.88 -20.45 -161.87
CA GLU A 408 -87.89 -20.17 -162.91
C GLU A 408 -87.58 -18.78 -163.52
N ALA A 409 -87.88 -18.60 -164.81
CA ALA A 409 -87.42 -17.51 -165.69
C ALA A 409 -85.91 -17.54 -166.01
N GLU A 410 -85.58 -17.88 -167.25
CA GLU A 410 -84.22 -18.14 -167.74
C GLU A 410 -83.71 -17.03 -168.69
N GLY A 411 -82.39 -16.97 -168.90
CA GLY A 411 -81.85 -16.79 -170.25
C GLY A 411 -81.09 -15.50 -170.60
N LEU A 412 -79.92 -15.72 -171.23
CA LEU A 412 -79.23 -14.86 -172.21
C LEU A 412 -78.63 -13.51 -171.77
N GLY A 413 -77.33 -13.32 -172.11
CA GLY A 413 -76.97 -12.09 -172.84
C GLY A 413 -75.86 -11.17 -172.33
N SER A 414 -74.63 -11.67 -172.19
CA SER A 414 -73.40 -10.98 -172.63
C SER A 414 -73.21 -9.45 -172.42
N GLY A 415 -72.42 -9.08 -171.40
CA GLY A 415 -71.21 -8.30 -171.65
C GLY A 415 -71.13 -6.80 -171.28
N SER A 416 -69.96 -6.46 -170.71
CA SER A 416 -69.21 -5.20 -170.90
C SER A 416 -69.45 -3.96 -169.99
N THR A 417 -68.30 -3.43 -169.52
CA THR A 417 -67.97 -2.01 -169.29
C THR A 417 -68.60 -1.16 -168.17
N LYS A 418 -67.77 -0.97 -167.13
CA LYS A 418 -67.22 0.33 -166.63
C LYS A 418 -67.96 1.18 -165.58
N TYR A 419 -67.10 1.95 -164.89
CA TYR A 419 -67.30 3.11 -164.01
C TYR A 419 -67.89 2.79 -162.61
N SER A 420 -67.17 2.88 -161.46
CA SER A 420 -66.12 3.77 -160.89
C SER A 420 -66.71 4.89 -159.98
N HIS A 421 -66.02 5.50 -159.01
CA HIS A 421 -64.57 5.68 -158.77
C HIS A 421 -64.23 5.68 -157.22
N PRO A 422 -62.97 5.84 -156.74
CA PRO A 422 -62.41 4.89 -155.75
C PRO A 422 -61.56 5.55 -154.62
N ALA A 423 -60.53 4.80 -154.16
CA ALA A 423 -59.27 5.21 -153.51
C ALA A 423 -59.21 5.21 -151.96
N ALA A 424 -58.10 4.82 -151.31
CA ALA A 424 -56.97 3.97 -151.77
C ALA A 424 -56.11 3.42 -150.61
N GLU A 425 -55.84 2.10 -150.65
CA GLU A 425 -54.53 1.41 -150.48
C GLU A 425 -53.63 1.54 -149.21
N SER A 426 -52.72 0.57 -149.08
CA SER A 426 -51.81 0.27 -147.94
C SER A 426 -52.54 -0.37 -146.74
N THR A 427 -52.03 -1.39 -146.02
CA THR A 427 -50.68 -2.02 -145.90
C THR A 427 -50.92 -3.53 -145.61
N GLN A 428 -50.25 -4.52 -146.25
CA GLN A 428 -49.07 -5.24 -145.72
C GLN A 428 -49.09 -5.56 -144.19
N GLN A 429 -48.69 -6.72 -143.66
CA GLN A 429 -48.20 -8.00 -144.23
C GLN A 429 -48.08 -9.08 -143.11
N CYS A 430 -48.01 -10.39 -143.45
CA CYS A 430 -47.57 -11.52 -142.59
C CYS A 430 -48.42 -11.85 -141.34
N GLN A 431 -48.46 -13.08 -140.78
CA GLN A 431 -48.08 -14.46 -141.20
C GLN A 431 -49.12 -15.40 -140.50
N GLN A 432 -49.68 -16.49 -141.05
CA GLN A 432 -49.17 -17.63 -141.85
C GLN A 432 -48.55 -18.76 -140.97
N VAL A 433 -48.74 -20.03 -141.39
CA VAL A 433 -48.22 -21.30 -140.82
C VAL A 433 -49.00 -21.79 -139.57
N GLN A 434 -49.65 -22.97 -139.54
CA GLN A 434 -49.16 -24.38 -139.48
C GLN A 434 -48.49 -24.73 -138.12
N GLU A 435 -48.55 -25.94 -137.55
CA GLU A 435 -49.09 -27.23 -138.03
C GLU A 435 -49.53 -28.15 -136.85
N GLN A 436 -49.94 -29.38 -137.18
CA GLN A 436 -50.22 -30.48 -136.25
C GLN A 436 -49.07 -30.78 -135.28
N ARG A 437 -49.35 -31.01 -133.99
CA ARG A 437 -48.94 -32.26 -133.27
C ARG A 437 -49.42 -32.40 -131.82
N CYS A 438 -49.97 -33.58 -131.55
CA CYS A 438 -49.68 -34.45 -130.40
C CYS A 438 -49.42 -33.91 -128.96
N ARG A 439 -50.28 -34.40 -128.05
CA ARG A 439 -49.97 -35.06 -126.76
C ARG A 439 -49.86 -34.24 -125.45
N ARG A 440 -50.75 -34.65 -124.54
CA ARG A 440 -50.54 -34.98 -123.11
C ARG A 440 -50.41 -33.87 -122.06
N SER A 441 -51.39 -33.92 -121.15
CA SER A 441 -51.23 -34.02 -119.69
C SER A 441 -50.88 -32.76 -118.89
N GLN A 442 -51.57 -32.60 -117.75
CA GLN A 442 -51.16 -31.82 -116.56
C GLN A 442 -51.12 -30.27 -116.74
N GLU A 443 -51.44 -29.44 -115.73
CA GLU A 443 -52.07 -29.70 -114.41
C GLU A 443 -52.61 -28.39 -113.76
N GLN A 444 -53.32 -28.54 -112.63
CA GLN A 444 -53.47 -27.58 -111.52
C GLN A 444 -54.36 -26.32 -111.63
N ARG A 445 -54.94 -25.99 -110.46
CA ARG A 445 -55.44 -24.67 -109.98
C ARG A 445 -56.66 -24.09 -110.72
N SER A 446 -57.69 -23.47 -110.13
CA SER A 446 -58.19 -23.10 -108.77
C SER A 446 -59.25 -21.99 -109.05
N GLN A 447 -60.27 -21.62 -108.26
CA GLN A 447 -60.68 -21.87 -106.86
C GLN A 447 -62.12 -21.28 -106.65
N ILE A 448 -62.98 -21.91 -105.81
CA ILE A 448 -64.07 -21.29 -104.96
C ILE A 448 -65.28 -20.70 -105.79
N SER A 449 -66.56 -20.59 -105.38
CA SER A 449 -67.27 -20.64 -104.07
C SER A 449 -68.74 -21.19 -104.12
N GLN A 450 -69.51 -20.88 -103.06
CA GLN A 450 -70.97 -21.02 -102.79
C GLN A 450 -71.44 -22.39 -102.21
N GLU A 451 -72.15 -22.59 -101.08
CA GLU A 451 -72.61 -21.83 -99.88
C GLU A 451 -74.15 -21.91 -99.63
N GLN A 452 -74.60 -21.78 -98.36
CA GLN A 452 -76.00 -21.59 -97.85
C GLN A 452 -76.90 -22.86 -97.74
N ARG A 453 -77.83 -23.09 -96.78
CA ARG A 453 -78.31 -22.41 -95.52
C ARG A 453 -79.19 -23.39 -94.66
N SER A 454 -79.64 -23.01 -93.43
CA SER A 454 -80.77 -23.54 -92.56
C SER A 454 -80.44 -24.03 -91.11
N GLN A 455 -81.43 -23.98 -90.16
CA GLN A 455 -81.28 -24.14 -88.68
C GLN A 455 -82.55 -24.68 -87.93
N HIS A 456 -82.47 -24.86 -86.57
CA HIS A 456 -83.52 -25.10 -85.51
C HIS A 456 -84.17 -26.51 -85.32
N SER A 457 -84.74 -26.97 -84.15
CA SER A 457 -84.49 -26.79 -82.67
C SER A 457 -85.44 -27.65 -81.71
N GLN A 458 -84.98 -28.07 -80.49
CA GLN A 458 -85.70 -28.37 -79.17
C GLN A 458 -86.34 -29.76 -78.70
N GLU A 459 -86.56 -29.93 -77.35
CA GLU A 459 -87.33 -30.94 -76.48
C GLU A 459 -86.92 -32.44 -76.24
N GLN A 460 -87.01 -33.20 -75.08
CA GLN A 460 -87.18 -33.01 -73.58
C GLN A 460 -86.72 -34.22 -72.64
N ARG A 461 -86.47 -34.02 -71.29
CA ARG A 461 -86.55 -34.92 -70.04
C ARG A 461 -85.43 -35.91 -69.50
N SER A 462 -85.60 -36.40 -68.20
CA SER A 462 -84.83 -37.33 -67.21
C SER A 462 -83.66 -36.94 -66.17
N LEU A 463 -83.92 -36.32 -64.99
CA LEU A 463 -83.05 -35.62 -63.96
C LEU A 463 -81.65 -36.14 -63.40
N GLN A 464 -80.74 -35.21 -62.95
CA GLN A 464 -80.31 -34.85 -61.53
C GLN A 464 -78.79 -34.55 -61.20
N SER A 465 -78.50 -33.36 -60.58
CA SER A 465 -77.41 -32.95 -59.60
C SER A 465 -75.92 -32.55 -59.93
N GLN A 466 -75.58 -31.29 -59.56
CA GLN A 466 -74.40 -30.71 -58.82
C GLN A 466 -73.04 -30.30 -59.49
N GLU A 467 -72.77 -28.97 -59.42
CA GLU A 467 -71.51 -28.18 -59.27
C GLU A 467 -70.39 -28.00 -60.34
N GLN A 468 -69.69 -26.85 -60.16
CA GLN A 468 -68.45 -26.35 -60.78
C GLN A 468 -68.42 -26.03 -62.29
N ARG A 469 -69.15 -24.97 -62.66
CA ARG A 469 -68.67 -23.97 -63.63
C ARG A 469 -68.83 -22.56 -63.05
N PRO A 470 -67.84 -21.65 -63.19
CA PRO A 470 -68.08 -20.23 -62.96
C PRO A 470 -68.99 -19.65 -64.07
N GLN A 471 -69.93 -18.80 -63.65
CA GLN A 471 -70.62 -17.76 -64.45
C GLN A 471 -71.42 -18.21 -65.72
N GLN A 472 -72.73 -17.91 -65.67
CA GLN A 472 -73.73 -17.81 -66.77
C GLN A 472 -74.43 -19.09 -67.33
N SER A 473 -75.77 -19.12 -67.12
CA SER A 473 -76.89 -19.67 -67.95
C SER A 473 -77.03 -21.17 -68.39
N GLU A 474 -77.74 -21.96 -67.54
CA GLU A 474 -78.88 -22.94 -67.76
C GLU A 474 -78.83 -24.32 -68.54
N GLU A 475 -79.66 -25.32 -68.08
CA GLU A 475 -79.88 -26.78 -68.48
C GLU A 475 -80.72 -26.92 -69.82
N PRO A 476 -81.19 -28.10 -70.36
CA PRO A 476 -81.15 -29.50 -69.86
C PRO A 476 -80.93 -30.71 -70.85
N ARG A 477 -80.24 -31.79 -70.38
CA ARG A 477 -80.57 -33.26 -70.56
C ARG A 477 -79.39 -34.29 -70.43
N ARG A 478 -79.53 -35.58 -70.01
CA ARG A 478 -80.24 -36.28 -68.88
C ARG A 478 -80.21 -37.85 -68.98
N SER A 479 -80.52 -38.59 -67.88
CA SER A 479 -80.52 -40.07 -67.61
C SER A 479 -79.18 -40.85 -67.48
N ARG A 480 -79.01 -41.85 -66.57
CA ARG A 480 -79.85 -42.38 -65.45
C ARG A 480 -79.10 -43.35 -64.48
N ASP A 481 -79.40 -43.24 -63.17
CA ASP A 481 -79.18 -44.23 -62.04
C ASP A 481 -77.71 -44.58 -61.65
N GLN A 482 -77.33 -45.01 -60.43
CA GLN A 482 -77.97 -45.14 -59.10
C GLN A 482 -76.91 -45.32 -57.96
N ARG A 483 -77.25 -45.01 -56.68
CA ARG A 483 -76.67 -45.56 -55.40
C ARG A 483 -75.21 -45.13 -55.01
N GLN A 484 -74.71 -45.22 -53.76
CA GLN A 484 -75.30 -45.47 -52.42
C GLN A 484 -74.39 -44.96 -51.25
N ASP A 485 -75.01 -44.55 -50.12
CA ASP A 485 -74.43 -44.57 -48.72
C ASP A 485 -73.19 -43.65 -48.44
N LYS A 486 -72.68 -43.31 -47.23
CA LYS A 486 -73.02 -43.50 -45.79
C LYS A 486 -72.98 -42.15 -45.01
N ARG A 487 -72.97 -42.17 -43.66
CA ARG A 487 -72.98 -41.05 -42.67
C ARG A 487 -72.30 -41.49 -41.33
N PRO A 488 -72.31 -40.78 -40.16
CA PRO A 488 -72.85 -39.46 -39.73
C PRO A 488 -71.81 -38.59 -38.94
N SER A 489 -72.04 -37.61 -38.04
CA SER A 489 -73.23 -36.95 -37.41
C SER A 489 -72.87 -35.61 -36.70
N ALA A 490 -73.90 -34.79 -36.36
CA ALA A 490 -74.03 -33.88 -35.19
C ALA A 490 -73.06 -32.67 -34.97
N GLU A 491 -73.37 -31.53 -34.33
CA GLU A 491 -74.58 -30.77 -33.84
C GLU A 491 -74.07 -29.36 -33.30
N LYS A 492 -74.78 -28.30 -32.84
CA LYS A 492 -76.21 -27.91 -32.59
C LYS A 492 -76.32 -26.34 -32.45
N TYR A 493 -77.56 -25.80 -32.39
CA TYR A 493 -77.97 -24.43 -31.93
C TYR A 493 -77.53 -23.20 -32.79
N LEU A 494 -78.23 -22.04 -32.80
CA LEU A 494 -79.33 -21.50 -31.97
C LEU A 494 -80.44 -20.77 -32.81
N GLN A 495 -81.53 -20.32 -32.15
CA GLN A 495 -82.83 -19.80 -32.64
C GLN A 495 -83.06 -18.32 -32.18
N GLU A 496 -84.04 -17.49 -32.56
CA GLU A 496 -85.29 -17.54 -33.38
C GLU A 496 -85.79 -16.09 -33.70
N GLN A 497 -86.60 -15.85 -34.76
CA GLN A 497 -87.82 -14.97 -34.79
C GLN A 497 -88.50 -14.89 -36.18
N LEU A 498 -89.75 -14.37 -36.27
CA LEU A 498 -90.72 -14.58 -37.38
C LEU A 498 -91.73 -13.41 -37.58
N GLN A 499 -92.24 -13.20 -38.82
CA GLN A 499 -93.70 -13.24 -39.18
C GLN A 499 -94.07 -12.74 -40.62
N CYS A 500 -94.91 -13.53 -41.34
CA CYS A 500 -96.06 -13.18 -42.25
C CYS A 500 -95.90 -12.12 -43.39
N LYS A 501 -96.47 -12.22 -44.62
CA LYS A 501 -97.38 -13.14 -45.39
C LYS A 501 -96.96 -13.15 -46.91
N SER A 502 -97.50 -13.88 -47.91
CA SER A 502 -98.73 -14.70 -48.17
C SER A 502 -100.00 -13.93 -48.65
N GLU A 503 -100.85 -14.31 -49.64
CA GLU A 503 -100.92 -15.36 -50.71
C GLU A 503 -101.98 -14.93 -51.79
N GLU A 504 -101.81 -15.15 -53.12
CA GLU A 504 -102.92 -15.11 -54.12
C GLU A 504 -102.66 -15.87 -55.45
N GLN A 505 -103.69 -16.50 -56.05
CA GLN A 505 -103.61 -17.41 -57.22
C GLN A 505 -104.84 -17.34 -58.19
N GLU A 506 -104.67 -17.87 -59.42
CA GLU A 506 -105.68 -18.66 -60.19
C GLU A 506 -107.05 -18.07 -60.61
N LYS A 507 -107.15 -16.93 -61.34
CA LYS A 507 -108.49 -16.46 -61.83
C LYS A 507 -108.73 -16.05 -63.30
N LEU A 508 -107.74 -15.78 -64.16
CA LEU A 508 -108.00 -15.09 -65.45
C LEU A 508 -107.66 -15.83 -66.77
N LYS A 509 -107.74 -17.17 -66.82
CA LYS A 509 -107.32 -17.96 -68.01
C LYS A 509 -108.45 -18.64 -68.83
N GLN A 510 -109.71 -18.20 -68.74
CA GLN A 510 -110.83 -19.09 -69.15
C GLN A 510 -112.12 -18.50 -69.78
N GLN A 511 -112.18 -17.25 -70.26
CA GLN A 511 -113.47 -16.64 -70.69
C GLN A 511 -113.59 -16.02 -72.11
N LEU A 512 -112.52 -15.77 -72.86
CA LEU A 512 -112.60 -14.97 -74.11
C LEU A 512 -112.68 -15.74 -75.43
N GLU A 513 -112.62 -17.07 -75.43
CA GLU A 513 -112.43 -17.89 -76.65
C GLU A 513 -113.71 -18.55 -77.21
N GLN A 514 -114.91 -18.06 -76.85
CA GLN A 514 -116.18 -18.79 -77.08
C GLN A 514 -117.35 -18.01 -77.70
N LYS A 515 -117.18 -16.78 -78.23
CA LYS A 515 -118.34 -15.91 -78.53
C LYS A 515 -118.65 -15.45 -79.96
N GLU A 516 -117.68 -15.26 -80.86
CA GLU A 516 -117.97 -14.47 -82.09
C GLU A 516 -118.10 -15.27 -83.40
N ALA A 517 -118.01 -16.60 -83.36
CA ALA A 517 -118.25 -17.49 -84.50
C ALA A 517 -119.76 -17.69 -84.83
N GLN A 518 -120.56 -16.62 -84.82
CA GLN A 518 -122.03 -16.71 -84.90
C GLN A 518 -122.73 -15.81 -85.95
N ILE A 519 -122.00 -14.99 -86.72
CA ILE A 519 -122.60 -14.02 -87.67
C ILE A 519 -122.23 -14.38 -89.12
N ALA A 520 -122.99 -15.28 -89.76
CA ALA A 520 -122.68 -15.76 -91.12
C ALA A 520 -123.87 -16.21 -92.01
N MET A 521 -125.15 -16.18 -91.55
CA MET A 521 -126.24 -16.88 -92.25
C MET A 521 -127.60 -16.13 -92.31
N LEU A 522 -127.67 -14.95 -92.93
CA LEU A 522 -128.96 -14.33 -93.28
C LEU A 522 -128.96 -13.60 -94.65
N LYS A 523 -129.36 -14.34 -95.70
CA LYS A 523 -130.24 -13.91 -96.83
C LYS A 523 -129.72 -12.82 -97.79
N GLU A 524 -129.88 -12.88 -99.11
CA GLU A 524 -130.65 -13.77 -100.02
C GLU A 524 -132.17 -13.82 -99.78
N GLU A 525 -132.93 -12.79 -100.21
CA GLU A 525 -134.42 -12.84 -100.17
C GLU A 525 -135.19 -12.00 -101.23
N ASN A 526 -134.57 -11.30 -102.20
CA ASN A 526 -135.33 -10.58 -103.24
C ASN A 526 -134.69 -10.59 -104.65
N GLU A 527 -134.88 -11.70 -105.33
CA GLU A 527 -134.86 -11.79 -106.79
C GLU A 527 -136.27 -11.41 -107.34
N ARG A 528 -136.40 -11.28 -108.67
CA ARG A 528 -137.61 -11.41 -109.52
C ARG A 528 -138.48 -10.19 -109.92
N CYS A 529 -138.12 -9.68 -111.11
CA CYS A 529 -138.83 -9.96 -112.38
C CYS A 529 -140.07 -9.13 -112.83
N LYS A 530 -140.22 -9.06 -114.17
CA LYS A 530 -141.35 -8.63 -115.04
C LYS A 530 -141.39 -7.12 -115.36
N GLN A 531 -141.19 -6.63 -116.60
CA GLN A 531 -141.59 -7.01 -117.98
C GLN A 531 -142.99 -6.53 -118.43
N LYS A 532 -143.12 -6.28 -119.76
CA LYS A 532 -144.34 -6.12 -120.61
C LYS A 532 -144.90 -4.67 -120.74
N ILE A 533 -145.49 -4.19 -121.86
CA ILE A 533 -145.74 -4.63 -123.28
C ILE A 533 -146.12 -3.35 -124.08
N GLN A 534 -145.60 -2.99 -125.28
CA GLN A 534 -145.83 -3.46 -126.67
C GLN A 534 -147.07 -2.83 -127.41
N SER A 535 -146.93 -2.51 -128.72
CA SER A 535 -148.03 -2.44 -129.77
C SER A 535 -148.91 -1.13 -129.85
N VAL A 536 -149.65 -0.70 -130.92
CA VAL A 536 -149.86 -1.17 -132.34
C VAL A 536 -150.74 -0.24 -133.28
N LYS A 537 -150.54 -0.29 -134.64
CA LYS A 537 -151.46 -0.12 -135.85
C LYS A 537 -152.37 1.12 -136.25
N GLN A 538 -152.31 1.45 -137.57
CA GLN A 538 -153.34 1.54 -138.68
C GLN A 538 -154.48 2.61 -138.88
N ARG A 539 -154.53 3.14 -140.15
CA ARG A 539 -155.65 3.36 -141.16
C ARG A 539 -156.77 4.45 -141.06
N SER A 540 -157.37 4.71 -142.25
CA SER A 540 -158.73 5.28 -142.62
C SER A 540 -158.98 6.80 -142.44
N GLU A 541 -159.87 7.53 -143.18
CA GLU A 541 -160.59 7.34 -144.48
C GLU A 541 -161.14 8.71 -145.05
N SER A 542 -162.20 8.77 -145.89
CA SER A 542 -162.71 9.93 -146.69
C SER A 542 -163.71 10.90 -145.96
N GLU A 543 -164.48 11.89 -146.50
CA GLU A 543 -164.93 12.33 -147.85
C GLU A 543 -165.61 13.75 -147.87
N PHE A 544 -166.27 14.16 -148.99
CA PHE A 544 -167.34 15.22 -149.19
C PHE A 544 -166.96 16.75 -149.19
N GLU A 545 -167.62 17.70 -149.92
CA GLU A 545 -168.54 17.69 -151.12
C GLU A 545 -168.77 19.08 -151.80
N ALA A 546 -169.23 19.09 -153.07
CA ALA A 546 -170.18 20.00 -153.80
C ALA A 546 -169.97 21.56 -153.91
N PHE A 547 -170.59 22.36 -154.83
CA PHE A 547 -171.69 22.17 -155.82
C PHE A 547 -171.66 23.19 -157.03
N SER A 548 -172.40 22.91 -158.14
CA SER A 548 -172.83 23.82 -159.26
C SER A 548 -171.77 24.26 -160.30
N THR A 549 -171.97 24.42 -161.64
CA THR A 549 -172.95 24.08 -162.74
C THR A 549 -172.20 24.33 -164.11
N LYS A 550 -172.64 24.37 -165.40
CA LYS A 550 -173.82 24.23 -166.33
C LYS A 550 -173.23 24.26 -167.80
N SER A 551 -173.87 23.98 -168.97
CA SER A 551 -174.95 23.07 -169.42
C SER A 551 -175.21 23.14 -170.96
N THR A 552 -175.71 22.05 -171.57
CA THR A 552 -176.49 21.92 -172.85
C THR A 552 -175.92 22.23 -174.26
N LEU A 553 -175.67 21.15 -175.03
CA LEU A 553 -176.20 20.84 -176.39
C LEU A 553 -175.76 19.37 -176.73
N ARG A 554 -176.46 18.42 -177.38
CA ARG A 554 -177.77 18.19 -178.06
C ARG A 554 -177.81 18.11 -179.62
N LYS A 555 -177.84 16.85 -180.12
CA LYS A 555 -178.47 16.29 -181.36
C LYS A 555 -177.57 15.95 -182.59
N VAL A 556 -177.55 14.65 -182.93
CA VAL A 556 -177.94 14.06 -184.25
C VAL A 556 -177.09 14.37 -185.50
N GLU A 557 -176.50 13.31 -186.07
CA GLU A 557 -176.58 13.03 -187.53
C GLU A 557 -177.76 12.10 -187.89
N ARG A 558 -178.21 11.25 -186.95
CA ARG A 558 -179.19 10.15 -187.14
C ARG A 558 -178.65 8.98 -187.97
N GLU A 559 -177.42 8.62 -187.61
CA GLU A 559 -176.90 7.26 -187.59
C GLU A 559 -176.42 6.70 -188.92
N LYS A 560 -177.30 6.36 -189.88
CA LYS A 560 -177.08 5.08 -190.60
C LYS A 560 -176.88 5.09 -192.12
N GLU A 561 -177.63 5.89 -192.88
CA GLU A 561 -178.35 5.25 -194.00
C GLU A 561 -177.55 4.75 -195.21
N MET A 562 -176.51 5.42 -195.71
CA MET A 562 -175.89 5.05 -197.02
C MET A 562 -174.65 4.15 -196.92
N LEU A 563 -174.88 2.94 -196.40
CA LEU A 563 -173.98 1.78 -196.33
C LEU A 563 -173.41 1.27 -197.68
N GLU A 564 -173.80 1.85 -198.83
CA GLU A 564 -173.75 1.15 -200.13
C GLU A 564 -172.54 1.50 -201.02
N CYS A 565 -171.57 2.29 -200.55
CA CYS A 565 -170.41 2.70 -201.36
C CYS A 565 -169.19 1.74 -201.25
N GLU A 566 -169.25 0.74 -200.37
CA GLU A 566 -168.11 -0.12 -200.00
C GLU A 566 -167.56 -0.97 -201.17
N LEU A 567 -168.39 -1.34 -202.15
CA LEU A 567 -168.10 -2.40 -203.12
C LEU A 567 -167.25 -2.00 -204.35
N ARG A 568 -166.77 -0.75 -204.46
CA ARG A 568 -166.09 -0.26 -205.69
C ARG A 568 -164.69 0.35 -205.53
N LYS A 569 -164.09 0.29 -204.34
CA LYS A 569 -162.65 0.60 -204.15
C LYS A 569 -161.76 -0.64 -203.97
N LEU A 570 -162.32 -1.85 -203.96
CA LEU A 570 -161.59 -3.12 -203.88
C LEU A 570 -160.54 -3.32 -205.00
N ASP A 571 -160.74 -2.72 -206.19
CA ASP A 571 -159.72 -2.69 -207.26
C ASP A 571 -158.74 -1.49 -207.17
N GLU A 572 -159.08 -0.43 -206.42
CA GLU A 572 -158.12 0.62 -206.03
C GLU A 572 -157.24 0.18 -204.84
N GLU A 573 -157.75 -0.71 -203.99
CA GLU A 573 -157.04 -1.29 -202.85
C GLU A 573 -155.77 -2.01 -203.29
N LYS A 574 -155.80 -2.77 -204.40
CA LYS A 574 -154.59 -3.46 -204.91
C LYS A 574 -153.42 -2.51 -205.19
N ILE A 575 -153.69 -1.33 -205.74
CA ILE A 575 -152.66 -0.34 -206.09
C ILE A 575 -152.32 0.57 -204.90
N SER A 576 -153.29 0.85 -204.02
CA SER A 576 -153.03 1.61 -202.79
C SER A 576 -152.30 0.80 -201.71
N LEU A 577 -152.36 -0.54 -201.73
CA LEU A 577 -151.55 -1.40 -200.84
C LEU A 577 -150.03 -1.23 -201.05
N GLU A 578 -149.56 -0.93 -202.27
CA GLU A 578 -148.15 -0.59 -202.53
C GLU A 578 -147.77 0.83 -202.04
N ARG A 579 -148.76 1.69 -201.78
CA ARG A 579 -148.59 3.00 -201.13
C ARG A 579 -148.59 2.87 -199.60
N CYS A 580 -149.41 1.97 -199.03
CA CYS A 580 -149.49 1.69 -197.58
C CYS A 580 -148.13 1.34 -196.94
N LEU A 581 -147.17 0.82 -197.71
CA LEU A 581 -145.88 0.36 -197.18
C LEU A 581 -144.82 1.48 -197.02
N ARG A 582 -144.98 2.64 -197.70
CA ARG A 582 -144.08 3.80 -197.53
C ARG A 582 -144.54 4.74 -196.41
N GLU A 583 -145.82 5.11 -196.41
CA GLU A 583 -146.41 6.03 -195.40
C GLU A 583 -146.30 5.48 -193.97
N ALA A 584 -146.26 4.15 -193.81
CA ALA A 584 -146.06 3.48 -192.53
C ALA A 584 -144.65 3.69 -191.94
N ASN A 585 -143.63 3.83 -192.80
CA ASN A 585 -142.23 3.94 -192.38
C ASN A 585 -141.87 5.36 -191.90
N GLU A 586 -142.48 6.39 -192.50
CA GLU A 586 -142.22 7.80 -192.15
C GLU A 586 -142.79 8.13 -190.76
N LYS A 587 -144.01 7.68 -190.45
CA LYS A 587 -144.68 7.91 -189.15
C LYS A 587 -144.01 7.20 -187.97
N TYR A 588 -143.32 6.09 -188.22
CA TYR A 588 -142.55 5.40 -187.17
C TYR A 588 -141.40 6.28 -186.66
N ASN A 589 -140.75 7.03 -187.55
CA ASN A 589 -139.68 7.97 -187.20
C ASN A 589 -140.22 9.21 -186.46
N GLU A 590 -141.41 9.72 -186.82
CA GLU A 590 -142.06 10.81 -186.07
C GLU A 590 -142.38 10.39 -184.61
N MET A 591 -142.87 9.16 -184.42
CA MET A 591 -143.14 8.60 -183.09
C MET A 591 -141.88 8.51 -182.24
N GLU A 592 -140.76 8.04 -182.81
CA GLU A 592 -139.48 7.91 -182.10
C GLU A 592 -138.88 9.27 -181.71
N TYR A 593 -138.96 10.27 -182.59
CA TYR A 593 -138.53 11.64 -182.28
C TYR A 593 -139.32 12.26 -181.11
N ASN A 594 -140.65 12.08 -181.11
CA ASN A 594 -141.51 12.62 -180.04
C ASN A 594 -141.22 11.97 -178.66
N LEU A 595 -140.98 10.66 -178.60
CA LEU A 595 -140.59 9.99 -177.34
C LEU A 595 -139.24 10.49 -176.79
N GLN A 596 -138.29 10.88 -177.64
CA GLN A 596 -137.02 11.45 -177.20
C GLN A 596 -137.19 12.82 -176.52
N CYS A 597 -138.15 13.64 -176.98
CA CYS A 597 -138.44 14.94 -176.37
C CYS A 597 -139.07 14.82 -174.96
N GLU A 598 -140.01 13.91 -174.76
CA GLU A 598 -140.64 13.70 -173.44
C GLU A 598 -139.63 13.16 -172.40
N LEU A 599 -138.76 12.23 -172.81
CA LEU A 599 -137.71 11.67 -171.95
C LEU A 599 -136.68 12.72 -171.48
N GLN A 600 -136.46 13.79 -172.24
CA GLN A 600 -135.54 14.84 -171.86
C GLN A 600 -136.14 15.74 -170.76
N MET A 601 -137.39 16.16 -170.89
CA MET A 601 -138.06 16.97 -169.85
C MET A 601 -138.23 16.22 -168.52
N ALA A 602 -138.44 14.90 -168.57
CA ALA A 602 -138.53 14.05 -167.38
C ALA A 602 -137.21 13.93 -166.58
N ARG A 603 -136.05 14.19 -167.19
CA ARG A 603 -134.75 14.20 -166.49
C ARG A 603 -134.52 15.50 -165.72
N GLU A 604 -134.90 16.63 -166.30
CA GLU A 604 -134.70 17.97 -165.71
C GLU A 604 -135.56 18.22 -164.46
N THR A 605 -136.63 17.45 -164.26
CA THR A 605 -137.45 17.47 -163.03
C THR A 605 -136.87 16.60 -161.92
N ILE A 606 -136.24 15.46 -162.22
CA ILE A 606 -135.60 14.59 -161.22
C ILE A 606 -134.39 15.29 -160.59
N GLN A 607 -133.55 15.94 -161.41
CA GLN A 607 -132.34 16.65 -160.98
C GLN A 607 -132.60 17.60 -159.79
N LYS A 608 -133.73 18.33 -159.82
CA LYS A 608 -134.10 19.34 -158.81
C LYS A 608 -134.48 18.72 -157.46
N LEU A 609 -135.10 17.54 -157.46
CA LEU A 609 -135.45 16.82 -156.23
C LEU A 609 -134.21 16.21 -155.55
N GLU A 610 -133.17 15.88 -156.33
CA GLU A 610 -131.88 15.44 -155.78
C GLU A 610 -131.06 16.59 -155.18
N ASP A 611 -131.28 17.83 -155.63
CA ASP A 611 -130.69 19.04 -155.03
C ASP A 611 -131.32 19.33 -153.65
N GLU A 612 -132.66 19.40 -153.56
CA GLU A 612 -133.37 19.68 -152.30
C GLU A 612 -133.07 18.65 -151.19
N GLN A 613 -132.83 17.39 -151.55
CA GLN A 613 -132.48 16.34 -150.58
C GLN A 613 -131.06 16.45 -150.03
N ARG A 614 -130.12 17.07 -150.78
CA ARG A 614 -128.73 17.29 -150.31
C ARG A 614 -128.65 18.40 -149.26
N ASP A 615 -129.38 19.49 -149.44
CA ASP A 615 -129.34 20.61 -148.49
C ASP A 615 -129.86 20.22 -147.10
N LEU A 616 -130.97 19.46 -147.04
CA LEU A 616 -131.54 18.96 -145.78
C LEU A 616 -130.59 18.06 -144.97
N LEU A 617 -129.73 17.29 -145.65
CA LEU A 617 -128.70 16.47 -144.98
C LEU A 617 -127.60 17.31 -144.32
N THR A 618 -127.31 18.51 -144.83
CA THR A 618 -126.30 19.40 -144.21
C THR A 618 -126.79 20.01 -142.90
N ASP A 619 -128.08 20.36 -142.80
CA ASP A 619 -128.67 21.00 -141.62
C ASP A 619 -128.95 20.02 -140.45
N GLU A 620 -128.91 18.70 -140.70
CA GLU A 620 -128.84 17.70 -139.62
C GLU A 620 -127.42 17.60 -139.02
N GLY A 621 -126.39 17.76 -139.87
CA GLY A 621 -124.98 17.66 -139.48
C GLY A 621 -124.50 18.81 -138.58
N THR A 622 -125.01 20.02 -138.78
CA THR A 622 -124.69 21.20 -137.94
C THR A 622 -125.21 21.03 -136.51
N LYS A 623 -126.47 20.61 -136.37
CA LYS A 623 -127.14 20.40 -135.07
C LYS A 623 -126.48 19.31 -134.24
N ARG A 624 -125.96 18.26 -134.89
CA ARG A 624 -125.21 17.17 -134.22
C ARG A 624 -123.86 17.64 -133.68
N HIS A 625 -123.18 18.59 -134.32
CA HIS A 625 -121.95 19.19 -133.78
C HIS A 625 -122.21 20.06 -132.54
N THR A 626 -123.28 20.85 -132.54
CA THR A 626 -123.61 21.73 -131.40
C THR A 626 -123.98 20.97 -130.13
N ILE A 627 -124.54 19.75 -130.25
CA ILE A 627 -124.83 18.91 -129.08
C ILE A 627 -123.53 18.38 -128.45
N ASN A 628 -122.65 17.76 -129.25
CA ASN A 628 -121.37 17.25 -128.77
C ASN A 628 -120.50 18.33 -128.08
N SER A 629 -120.54 19.57 -128.58
CA SER A 629 -119.82 20.70 -127.98
C SER A 629 -120.33 21.11 -126.59
N LEU A 630 -121.60 20.85 -126.26
CA LEU A 630 -122.16 21.13 -124.94
C LEU A 630 -121.91 19.95 -123.98
N GLU A 631 -121.95 18.71 -124.47
CA GLU A 631 -121.64 17.52 -123.68
C GLU A 631 -120.18 17.52 -123.18
N GLN A 632 -119.22 17.94 -124.02
CA GLN A 632 -117.82 18.10 -123.60
C GLN A 632 -117.63 19.16 -122.50
N GLN A 633 -118.34 20.29 -122.56
CA GLN A 633 -118.26 21.34 -121.53
C GLN A 633 -118.79 20.86 -120.18
N VAL A 634 -119.87 20.06 -120.18
CA VAL A 634 -120.40 19.43 -118.94
C VAL A 634 -119.39 18.43 -118.36
N GLN A 635 -118.74 17.61 -119.20
CA GLN A 635 -117.73 16.65 -118.75
C GLN A 635 -116.54 17.35 -118.07
N GLN A 636 -115.97 18.38 -118.71
CA GLN A 636 -114.84 19.16 -118.16
C GLN A 636 -115.16 19.74 -116.78
N LEU A 637 -116.33 20.37 -116.61
CA LEU A 637 -116.76 20.94 -115.33
C LEU A 637 -116.96 19.88 -114.23
N THR A 638 -117.34 18.64 -114.58
CA THR A 638 -117.37 17.54 -113.60
C THR A 638 -115.99 17.01 -113.21
N GLU A 639 -115.00 17.02 -114.12
CA GLU A 639 -113.63 16.61 -113.81
C GLU A 639 -112.92 17.64 -112.91
N GLU A 640 -113.05 18.94 -113.21
CA GLU A 640 -112.53 20.02 -112.36
C GLU A 640 -113.09 19.94 -110.92
N LEU A 641 -114.39 19.68 -110.78
CA LEU A 641 -115.04 19.57 -109.48
C LEU A 641 -114.66 18.28 -108.72
N GLN A 642 -114.26 17.21 -109.42
CA GLN A 642 -113.65 16.04 -108.77
C GLN A 642 -112.22 16.33 -108.30
N ASN A 643 -111.40 16.99 -109.13
CA ASN A 643 -110.01 17.32 -108.80
C ASN A 643 -109.93 18.24 -107.57
N ALA A 644 -110.70 19.33 -107.54
CA ALA A 644 -110.76 20.22 -106.37
C ALA A 644 -111.22 19.50 -105.08
N ARG A 645 -112.04 18.45 -105.21
CA ARG A 645 -112.51 17.63 -104.08
C ARG A 645 -111.48 16.60 -103.63
N ALA A 646 -110.62 16.12 -104.54
CA ALA A 646 -109.46 15.30 -104.20
C ALA A 646 -108.40 16.13 -103.45
N GLU A 647 -108.06 17.32 -103.95
CA GLU A 647 -107.15 18.27 -103.31
C GLU A 647 -107.60 18.66 -101.90
N ALA A 648 -108.90 18.95 -101.70
CA ALA A 648 -109.45 19.25 -100.39
C ALA A 648 -109.29 18.09 -99.38
N ASN A 649 -109.42 16.83 -99.83
CA ASN A 649 -109.17 15.65 -98.99
C ASN A 649 -107.68 15.46 -98.72
N GLN A 650 -106.81 15.67 -99.71
CA GLN A 650 -105.36 15.56 -99.57
C GLN A 650 -104.82 16.60 -98.57
N ASN A 651 -105.28 17.85 -98.67
CA ASN A 651 -104.97 18.91 -97.70
C ASN A 651 -105.45 18.57 -96.28
N LYS A 652 -106.59 17.88 -96.13
CA LYS A 652 -107.09 17.42 -94.83
C LYS A 652 -106.23 16.30 -94.23
N CYS A 653 -105.72 15.38 -95.06
CA CYS A 653 -104.74 14.38 -94.62
C CYS A 653 -103.42 15.02 -94.20
N LEU A 654 -102.89 15.96 -95.00
CA LEU A 654 -101.67 16.71 -94.68
C LEU A 654 -101.80 17.50 -93.38
N TYR A 655 -102.94 18.18 -93.15
CA TYR A 655 -103.21 18.87 -91.89
C TYR A 655 -103.19 17.93 -90.68
N ASN A 656 -103.83 16.77 -90.77
CA ASN A 656 -103.81 15.77 -89.70
C ASN A 656 -102.40 15.20 -89.46
N GLN A 657 -101.60 15.02 -90.51
CA GLN A 657 -100.22 14.56 -90.42
C GLN A 657 -99.30 15.62 -89.78
N VAL A 658 -99.44 16.88 -90.16
CA VAL A 658 -98.74 18.01 -89.51
C VAL A 658 -99.14 18.13 -88.04
N LYS A 659 -100.42 17.92 -87.70
CA LYS A 659 -100.83 17.89 -86.29
C LYS A 659 -100.18 16.73 -85.53
N ALA A 660 -100.18 15.51 -86.07
CA ALA A 660 -99.54 14.38 -85.42
C ALA A 660 -98.04 14.62 -85.16
N LEU A 661 -97.34 15.23 -86.13
CA LEU A 661 -95.94 15.63 -86.00
C LEU A 661 -95.73 16.75 -84.96
N HIS A 662 -96.68 17.68 -84.79
CA HIS A 662 -96.64 18.70 -83.75
C HIS A 662 -96.88 18.10 -82.36
N ASP A 663 -97.91 17.26 -82.21
CA ASP A 663 -98.20 16.54 -80.96
C ASP A 663 -96.99 15.65 -80.56
N GLU A 664 -96.22 15.14 -81.53
CA GLU A 664 -95.00 14.34 -81.34
C GLU A 664 -93.75 15.18 -81.04
N ALA A 665 -93.58 16.32 -81.70
CA ALA A 665 -92.52 17.29 -81.40
C ALA A 665 -92.67 17.87 -79.97
N ASP A 666 -93.90 18.12 -79.52
CA ASP A 666 -94.17 18.61 -78.17
C ASP A 666 -93.83 17.57 -77.10
N ARG A 667 -94.09 16.27 -77.36
CA ARG A 667 -93.63 15.17 -76.47
C ARG A 667 -92.11 15.11 -76.42
N ALA A 668 -91.44 15.13 -77.57
CA ALA A 668 -89.98 15.14 -77.64
C ALA A 668 -89.36 16.38 -76.96
N ALA A 669 -90.04 17.53 -76.99
CA ALA A 669 -89.61 18.74 -76.29
C ALA A 669 -89.71 18.61 -74.75
N VAL A 670 -90.77 17.96 -74.23
CA VAL A 670 -90.89 17.66 -72.79
C VAL A 670 -89.83 16.64 -72.36
N GLU A 671 -89.65 15.56 -73.10
CA GLU A 671 -88.60 14.55 -72.84
C GLU A 671 -87.19 15.18 -72.87
N ALA A 672 -86.95 16.14 -73.77
CA ALA A 672 -85.72 16.93 -73.80
C ALA A 672 -85.58 17.87 -72.59
N GLN A 673 -86.67 18.45 -72.06
CA GLN A 673 -86.61 19.27 -70.85
C GLN A 673 -86.36 18.44 -69.59
N ASP A 674 -87.01 17.28 -69.46
CA ASP A 674 -86.83 16.39 -68.30
C ASP A 674 -85.41 15.82 -68.26
N THR A 675 -84.87 15.39 -69.40
CA THR A 675 -83.46 14.93 -69.49
C THR A 675 -82.45 16.07 -69.24
N ILE A 676 -82.75 17.31 -69.66
CA ILE A 676 -81.94 18.48 -69.29
C ILE A 676 -81.99 18.74 -67.77
N ALA A 677 -83.16 18.61 -67.14
CA ALA A 677 -83.31 18.79 -65.69
C ALA A 677 -82.56 17.71 -64.89
N GLU A 678 -82.60 16.45 -65.34
CA GLU A 678 -81.85 15.35 -64.72
C GLU A 678 -80.34 15.57 -64.87
N LEU A 679 -79.85 15.95 -66.06
CA LEU A 679 -78.45 16.29 -66.29
C LEU A 679 -77.99 17.51 -65.46
N GLN A 680 -78.86 18.50 -65.24
CA GLN A 680 -78.57 19.61 -64.34
C GLN A 680 -78.45 19.17 -62.87
N SER A 681 -79.31 18.25 -62.42
CA SER A 681 -79.21 17.66 -61.08
C SER A 681 -77.91 16.86 -60.90
N GLN A 682 -77.59 15.99 -61.86
CA GLN A 682 -76.34 15.20 -61.86
C GLN A 682 -75.10 16.11 -61.90
N LEU A 683 -75.13 17.21 -62.64
CA LEU A 683 -74.07 18.23 -62.68
C LEU A 683 -73.94 18.99 -61.34
N SER A 684 -75.05 19.28 -60.67
CA SER A 684 -75.05 19.90 -59.34
C SER A 684 -74.41 18.97 -58.30
N GLU A 685 -74.82 17.71 -58.27
CA GLU A 685 -74.20 16.69 -57.42
C GLU A 685 -72.69 16.52 -57.70
N ALA A 686 -72.28 16.52 -58.97
CA ALA A 686 -70.88 16.45 -59.36
C ALA A 686 -70.09 17.69 -58.88
N SER A 687 -70.70 18.88 -58.95
CA SER A 687 -70.13 20.13 -58.44
C SER A 687 -69.94 20.10 -56.92
N GLU A 688 -70.91 19.58 -56.16
CA GLU A 688 -70.80 19.43 -54.71
C GLU A 688 -69.75 18.38 -54.31
N LYS A 689 -69.70 17.25 -55.04
CA LYS A 689 -68.65 16.24 -54.87
C LYS A 689 -67.26 16.84 -55.14
N SER A 690 -67.08 17.65 -56.18
CA SER A 690 -65.83 18.39 -56.45
C SER A 690 -65.46 19.32 -55.29
N LYS A 691 -66.38 20.19 -54.86
CA LYS A 691 -66.19 21.11 -53.72
C LYS A 691 -65.82 20.37 -52.42
N SER A 692 -66.35 19.17 -52.19
CA SER A 692 -65.97 18.34 -51.04
C SER A 692 -64.53 17.82 -51.13
N LEU A 693 -64.10 17.39 -52.32
CA LEU A 693 -62.75 16.90 -52.58
C LEU A 693 -61.72 18.05 -52.57
N GLU A 694 -62.07 19.22 -53.06
CA GLU A 694 -61.29 20.46 -52.97
C GLU A 694 -61.06 20.87 -51.50
N ASN A 695 -62.11 20.84 -50.66
CA ASN A 695 -61.96 21.14 -49.23
C ASN A 695 -61.14 20.08 -48.49
N ASN A 696 -61.25 18.80 -48.86
CA ASN A 696 -60.40 17.74 -48.28
C ASN A 696 -58.94 17.87 -48.73
N ASN A 697 -58.67 18.16 -50.00
CA ASN A 697 -57.33 18.48 -50.49
C ASN A 697 -56.74 19.71 -49.79
N ARG A 698 -57.55 20.75 -49.52
CA ARG A 698 -57.11 21.93 -48.78
C ARG A 698 -56.70 21.56 -47.34
N ARG A 699 -57.50 20.77 -46.62
CA ARG A 699 -57.15 20.28 -45.27
C ARG A 699 -55.87 19.44 -45.28
N LEU A 700 -55.74 18.48 -46.20
CA LEU A 700 -54.53 17.67 -46.34
C LEU A 700 -53.29 18.53 -46.69
N THR A 701 -53.47 19.62 -47.45
CA THR A 701 -52.40 20.58 -47.73
C THR A 701 -52.02 21.38 -46.48
N GLU A 702 -53.00 21.85 -45.70
CA GLU A 702 -52.80 22.54 -44.42
C GLU A 702 -52.06 21.64 -43.41
N GLU A 703 -52.49 20.38 -43.26
CA GLU A 703 -51.82 19.35 -42.44
C GLU A 703 -50.38 19.07 -42.92
N LEU A 704 -50.16 18.89 -44.23
CA LEU A 704 -48.82 18.73 -44.80
C LEU A 704 -47.92 19.97 -44.58
N THR A 705 -48.48 21.18 -44.48
CA THR A 705 -47.69 22.36 -44.10
C THR A 705 -47.35 22.40 -42.60
N SER A 706 -48.24 21.95 -41.70
CA SER A 706 -47.93 21.79 -40.27
C SER A 706 -46.79 20.79 -40.07
N LEU A 707 -46.94 19.58 -40.64
CA LEU A 707 -45.94 18.52 -40.53
C LEU A 707 -44.59 18.93 -41.12
N ARG A 708 -44.56 19.73 -42.21
CA ARG A 708 -43.32 20.33 -42.72
C ARG A 708 -42.73 21.38 -41.76
N GLY A 709 -43.55 22.15 -41.07
CA GLY A 709 -43.12 23.07 -40.00
C GLY A 709 -42.48 22.31 -38.84
N GLU A 710 -43.12 21.25 -38.37
CA GLU A 710 -42.64 20.37 -37.30
C GLU A 710 -41.34 19.65 -37.68
N VAL A 711 -41.23 19.14 -38.91
CA VAL A 711 -39.98 18.54 -39.45
C VAL A 711 -38.85 19.57 -39.55
N ASN A 712 -39.13 20.81 -39.94
CA ASN A 712 -38.12 21.87 -39.94
C ASN A 712 -37.72 22.29 -38.52
N SER A 713 -38.65 22.32 -37.56
CA SER A 713 -38.38 22.65 -36.16
C SER A 713 -37.53 21.57 -35.47
N THR A 714 -37.86 20.30 -35.70
CA THR A 714 -37.07 19.16 -35.20
C THR A 714 -35.70 19.08 -35.87
N ARG A 715 -35.57 19.38 -37.17
CA ARG A 715 -34.25 19.53 -37.82
C ARG A 715 -33.44 20.68 -37.21
N GLY A 716 -34.04 21.85 -36.99
CA GLY A 716 -33.38 22.97 -36.32
C GLY A 716 -32.91 22.63 -34.90
N SER A 717 -33.69 21.80 -34.19
CA SER A 717 -33.34 21.28 -32.87
C SER A 717 -32.19 20.25 -32.94
N MET A 718 -32.19 19.39 -33.96
CA MET A 718 -31.09 18.45 -34.24
C MET A 718 -29.78 19.22 -34.51
N GLU A 719 -29.83 20.26 -35.35
CA GLU A 719 -28.67 21.11 -35.63
C GLU A 719 -28.15 21.86 -34.39
N MET A 720 -29.02 22.20 -33.43
CA MET A 720 -28.60 22.77 -32.13
C MET A 720 -27.85 21.72 -31.30
N VAL A 721 -28.41 20.51 -31.17
CA VAL A 721 -27.79 19.39 -30.43
C VAL A 721 -26.45 18.98 -31.05
N ASP A 722 -26.32 18.99 -32.38
CA ASP A 722 -25.04 18.73 -33.03
C ASP A 722 -23.98 19.80 -32.72
N ARG A 723 -24.34 21.09 -32.72
CA ARG A 723 -23.44 22.18 -32.31
C ARG A 723 -23.03 22.05 -30.83
N GLU A 724 -23.97 21.70 -29.95
CA GLU A 724 -23.69 21.47 -28.53
C GLU A 724 -22.78 20.24 -28.32
N LYS A 725 -23.00 19.16 -29.07
CA LYS A 725 -22.17 17.95 -29.09
C LYS A 725 -20.74 18.27 -29.56
N ASP A 726 -20.59 19.04 -30.63
CA ASP A 726 -19.28 19.43 -31.17
C ASP A 726 -18.55 20.40 -30.21
N GLU A 727 -19.25 21.34 -29.56
CA GLU A 727 -18.70 22.15 -28.47
C GLU A 727 -18.27 21.31 -27.26
N LEU A 728 -19.04 20.29 -26.88
CA LEU A 728 -18.72 19.39 -25.77
C LEU A 728 -17.52 18.49 -26.10
N LEU A 729 -17.38 18.06 -27.34
CA LEU A 729 -16.19 17.36 -27.83
C LEU A 729 -14.94 18.24 -27.74
N MET A 730 -14.97 19.47 -28.28
CA MET A 730 -13.84 20.41 -28.14
C MET A 730 -13.47 20.70 -26.67
N LYS A 731 -14.46 20.76 -25.77
CA LYS A 731 -14.24 20.93 -24.31
C LYS A 731 -13.72 19.66 -23.63
N LEU A 732 -13.97 18.48 -24.20
CA LEU A 732 -13.43 17.20 -23.74
C LEU A 732 -11.98 17.02 -24.23
N ASP A 733 -11.70 17.32 -25.50
CA ASP A 733 -10.36 17.25 -26.09
C ASP A 733 -9.40 18.20 -25.36
N ALA A 734 -9.76 19.48 -25.20
CA ALA A 734 -8.97 20.46 -24.46
C ALA A 734 -8.78 20.11 -22.96
N LYS A 735 -9.68 19.32 -22.37
CA LYS A 735 -9.48 18.74 -21.02
C LYS A 735 -8.54 17.54 -21.06
N THR A 736 -8.61 16.70 -22.08
CA THR A 736 -7.78 15.51 -22.27
C THR A 736 -6.33 15.90 -22.52
N GLU A 737 -6.07 16.88 -23.37
CA GLU A 737 -4.76 17.51 -23.54
C GLU A 737 -4.22 18.05 -22.21
N ARG A 738 -5.07 18.75 -21.43
CA ARG A 738 -4.69 19.30 -20.13
C ARG A 738 -4.38 18.21 -19.10
N CYS A 739 -5.09 17.07 -19.11
CA CYS A 739 -4.74 15.91 -18.30
C CYS A 739 -3.37 15.35 -18.70
N SER A 740 -3.13 15.15 -20.00
CA SER A 740 -1.83 14.67 -20.52
C SER A 740 -0.67 15.57 -20.09
N MET A 741 -0.80 16.90 -20.18
CA MET A 741 0.23 17.83 -19.68
C MET A 741 0.44 17.74 -18.16
N LEU A 742 -0.63 17.56 -17.38
CA LEU A 742 -0.53 17.41 -15.93
C LEU A 742 0.07 16.06 -15.51
N GLU A 743 -0.17 15.01 -16.30
CA GLU A 743 0.46 13.69 -16.12
C GLU A 743 1.95 13.72 -16.48
N GLU A 744 2.34 14.40 -17.57
CA GLU A 744 3.74 14.66 -17.91
C GLU A 744 4.45 15.51 -16.84
N GLU A 745 3.82 16.59 -16.36
CA GLU A 745 4.35 17.39 -15.25
C GLU A 745 4.50 16.53 -13.98
N LEU A 746 3.50 15.72 -13.62
CA LEU A 746 3.55 14.85 -12.45
C LEU A 746 4.65 13.80 -12.58
N CYS A 747 4.83 13.20 -13.75
CA CYS A 747 5.89 12.24 -14.02
C CYS A 747 7.28 12.92 -13.87
N ALA A 748 7.49 14.05 -14.53
CA ALA A 748 8.73 14.83 -14.44
C ALA A 748 9.00 15.45 -13.05
N LYS A 749 8.01 15.52 -12.17
CA LYS A 749 8.17 15.84 -10.73
C LYS A 749 8.51 14.60 -9.91
N THR A 750 7.93 13.46 -10.23
CA THR A 750 8.17 12.16 -9.59
C THR A 750 9.61 11.68 -9.85
N GLU A 751 10.09 11.78 -11.09
CA GLU A 751 11.51 11.53 -11.43
C GLU A 751 12.46 12.41 -10.60
N LYS A 752 12.14 13.71 -10.47
CA LYS A 752 12.94 14.66 -9.67
C LYS A 752 12.92 14.34 -8.19
N LEU A 753 11.79 13.85 -7.66
CA LEU A 753 11.72 13.32 -6.30
C LEU A 753 12.62 12.09 -6.13
N MET A 754 12.52 11.09 -7.01
CA MET A 754 13.38 9.90 -6.96
C MET A 754 14.88 10.25 -7.06
N CYS A 755 15.28 11.22 -7.88
CA CYS A 755 16.65 11.72 -7.93
C CYS A 755 17.09 12.41 -6.62
N LEU A 756 16.19 13.17 -5.98
CA LEU A 756 16.47 13.82 -4.69
C LEU A 756 16.51 12.82 -3.53
N GLU A 757 15.65 11.80 -3.54
CA GLU A 757 15.64 10.69 -2.58
C GLU A 757 16.91 9.84 -2.70
N GLY A 758 17.34 9.51 -3.93
CA GLY A 758 18.61 8.83 -4.17
C GLY A 758 19.80 9.66 -3.65
N ARG A 759 19.82 10.98 -3.92
CA ARG A 759 20.85 11.88 -3.40
C ARG A 759 20.79 12.05 -1.88
N TYR A 760 19.61 11.99 -1.28
CA TYR A 760 19.43 11.98 0.18
C TYR A 760 19.97 10.69 0.80
N ALA A 761 19.66 9.53 0.22
CA ALA A 761 20.20 8.24 0.65
C ALA A 761 21.74 8.18 0.53
N GLU A 762 22.32 8.73 -0.54
CA GLU A 762 23.77 8.92 -0.65
C GLU A 762 24.34 9.80 0.46
N LEU A 763 23.70 10.94 0.76
CA LEU A 763 24.14 11.84 1.83
C LEU A 763 24.00 11.20 3.21
N GLN A 764 22.93 10.44 3.44
CA GLN A 764 22.72 9.68 4.68
C GLN A 764 23.76 8.57 4.85
N LYS A 765 24.14 7.88 3.76
CA LYS A 765 25.24 6.89 3.78
C LYS A 765 26.60 7.54 4.05
N LYS A 766 26.87 8.71 3.44
CA LYS A 766 28.09 9.50 3.70
C LYS A 766 28.14 9.99 5.15
N LEU A 767 26.99 10.42 5.69
CA LEU A 767 26.85 10.81 7.10
C LEU A 767 27.13 9.63 8.04
N SER A 768 26.62 8.43 7.74
CA SER A 768 26.95 7.20 8.50
C SER A 768 28.45 6.94 8.50
N SER A 769 29.10 6.93 7.33
CA SER A 769 30.55 6.73 7.21
C SER A 769 31.33 7.72 8.08
N ILE A 770 30.96 9.00 8.05
CA ILE A 770 31.59 10.05 8.87
C ILE A 770 31.33 9.82 10.38
N TYR A 771 30.16 9.32 10.79
CA TYR A 771 29.91 8.93 12.18
C TYR A 771 30.76 7.71 12.59
N ASP A 772 30.87 6.69 11.73
CA ASP A 772 31.67 5.49 11.98
C ASP A 772 33.17 5.83 12.06
N GLU A 773 33.66 6.69 11.16
CA GLU A 773 35.01 7.27 11.15
C GLU A 773 35.28 8.13 12.41
N SER A 774 34.32 8.98 12.80
CA SER A 774 34.41 9.78 14.04
C SER A 774 34.42 8.91 15.28
N ALA A 775 33.62 7.84 15.33
CA ALA A 775 33.62 6.89 16.44
C ALA A 775 34.94 6.10 16.53
N ALA A 776 35.53 5.74 15.39
CA ALA A 776 36.85 5.11 15.33
C ALA A 776 37.97 6.07 15.81
N LEU A 777 37.92 7.34 15.40
CA LEU A 777 38.86 8.38 15.86
C LEU A 777 38.69 8.68 17.35
N GLU A 778 37.46 8.73 17.86
CA GLU A 778 37.20 8.84 19.30
C GLU A 778 37.74 7.62 20.07
N PHE A 779 37.59 6.40 19.53
CA PHE A 779 38.14 5.19 20.15
C PHE A 779 39.67 5.24 20.21
N GLN A 780 40.33 5.65 19.13
CA GLN A 780 41.78 5.86 19.08
C GLN A 780 42.23 6.94 20.08
N LEU A 781 41.55 8.09 20.10
CA LEU A 781 41.85 9.17 21.06
C LEU A 781 41.70 8.68 22.51
N ARG A 782 40.63 7.95 22.84
CA ARG A 782 40.42 7.35 24.17
C ARG A 782 41.47 6.28 24.51
N ALA A 783 42.01 5.56 23.52
CA ALA A 783 43.12 4.64 23.72
C ALA A 783 44.41 5.40 24.06
N SER A 784 44.79 6.39 23.26
CA SER A 784 45.99 7.21 23.52
C SER A 784 45.88 8.04 24.79
N CYS A 785 44.68 8.48 25.21
CA CYS A 785 44.49 9.09 26.52
C CYS A 785 44.81 8.12 27.68
N ARG A 786 44.41 6.84 27.58
CA ARG A 786 44.76 5.80 28.58
C ARG A 786 46.25 5.47 28.57
N GLU A 787 46.88 5.45 27.41
CA GLU A 787 48.35 5.29 27.29
C GLU A 787 49.07 6.46 27.97
N ILE A 788 48.64 7.70 27.73
CA ILE A 788 49.17 8.90 28.40
C ILE A 788 48.91 8.86 29.92
N GLU A 789 47.76 8.37 30.38
CA GLU A 789 47.48 8.19 31.81
C GLU A 789 48.35 7.10 32.46
N ASN A 790 48.68 6.03 31.74
CA ASN A 790 49.55 4.97 32.24
C ASN A 790 51.01 5.44 32.29
N LEU A 791 51.51 6.06 31.22
CA LEU A 791 52.84 6.69 31.18
C LEU A 791 53.01 7.78 32.25
N LYS A 792 51.94 8.50 32.61
CA LYS A 792 51.94 9.43 33.76
C LYS A 792 52.06 8.73 35.11
N LYS A 793 51.36 7.61 35.33
CA LYS A 793 51.49 6.81 36.57
C LYS A 793 52.89 6.22 36.70
N GLU A 794 53.41 5.66 35.61
CA GLU A 794 54.78 5.13 35.53
C GLU A 794 55.81 6.24 35.82
N LEU A 795 55.62 7.46 35.28
CA LEU A 795 56.46 8.61 35.59
C LEU A 795 56.35 9.05 37.06
N ASP A 796 55.14 9.12 37.62
CA ASP A 796 54.93 9.46 39.02
C ASP A 796 55.57 8.42 39.97
N ASP A 797 55.49 7.13 39.64
CA ASP A 797 56.12 6.07 40.41
C ASP A 797 57.65 6.13 40.32
N VAL A 798 58.22 6.36 39.13
CA VAL A 798 59.68 6.62 38.97
C VAL A 798 60.13 7.89 39.72
N ILE A 799 59.28 8.92 39.81
CA ILE A 799 59.55 10.11 40.64
C ILE A 799 59.57 9.74 42.13
N ARG A 800 58.59 8.95 42.61
CA ARG A 800 58.55 8.47 44.01
C ARG A 800 59.77 7.61 44.36
N GLU A 801 60.17 6.70 43.46
CA GLU A 801 61.37 5.87 43.63
C GLU A 801 62.64 6.73 43.68
N LYS A 802 62.79 7.69 42.75
CA LYS A 802 63.89 8.66 42.75
C LYS A 802 63.94 9.47 44.05
N GLU A 803 62.80 9.93 44.57
CA GLU A 803 62.73 10.66 45.83
C GLU A 803 63.07 9.79 47.05
N CYS A 804 62.63 8.54 47.07
CA CYS A 804 63.04 7.56 48.08
C CYS A 804 64.56 7.33 48.04
N ALA A 805 65.12 7.05 46.86
CA ALA A 805 66.57 6.86 46.68
C ALA A 805 67.37 8.13 47.03
N SER A 806 66.83 9.32 46.74
CA SER A 806 67.46 10.60 47.12
C SER A 806 67.44 10.81 48.64
N ARG A 807 66.33 10.47 49.33
CA ARG A 807 66.24 10.51 50.80
C ARG A 807 67.21 9.51 51.44
N GLU A 808 67.30 8.30 50.89
CA GLU A 808 68.26 7.26 51.30
C GLU A 808 69.71 7.74 51.14
N ASN A 809 70.04 8.36 50.01
CA ASN A 809 71.37 8.93 49.76
C ASN A 809 71.70 10.07 50.74
N CYS A 810 70.75 10.99 51.01
CA CYS A 810 70.91 12.02 52.02
C CYS A 810 71.14 11.43 53.44
N ARG A 811 70.43 10.36 53.80
CA ARG A 811 70.62 9.64 55.07
C ARG A 811 72.03 9.03 55.15
N LEU A 812 72.43 8.26 54.15
CA LEU A 812 73.76 7.63 54.08
C LEU A 812 74.89 8.68 54.09
N MET A 813 74.71 9.81 53.41
CA MET A 813 75.67 10.92 53.44
C MET A 813 75.78 11.59 54.82
N ALA A 814 74.67 11.70 55.56
CA ALA A 814 74.67 12.18 56.94
C ALA A 814 75.34 11.18 57.90
N GLU A 815 75.07 9.88 57.74
CA GLU A 815 75.70 8.80 58.51
C GLU A 815 77.21 8.73 58.25
N ILE A 816 77.65 8.86 56.99
CA ILE A 816 79.06 8.97 56.61
C ILE A 816 79.70 10.25 57.20
N ALA A 817 78.97 11.36 57.25
CA ALA A 817 79.46 12.60 57.85
C ALA A 817 79.62 12.48 59.38
N ALA A 818 78.67 11.82 60.07
CA ALA A 818 78.74 11.52 61.49
C ALA A 818 79.92 10.57 61.80
N ALA A 819 80.02 9.45 61.09
CA ALA A 819 81.13 8.50 61.25
C ALA A 819 82.51 9.14 61.00
N ARG A 820 82.61 10.06 60.02
CA ARG A 820 83.82 10.87 59.80
C ARG A 820 84.10 11.87 60.92
N ALA A 821 83.08 12.43 61.56
CA ALA A 821 83.25 13.31 62.71
C ALA A 821 83.73 12.52 63.95
N ASP A 822 83.15 11.35 64.21
CA ASP A 822 83.52 10.51 65.36
C ASP A 822 84.90 9.85 65.18
N ALA A 823 85.25 9.43 63.95
CA ALA A 823 86.61 9.00 63.63
C ALA A 823 87.65 10.12 63.87
N ARG A 824 87.29 11.39 63.60
CA ARG A 824 88.15 12.55 63.91
C ARG A 824 88.25 12.80 65.42
N LYS A 825 87.17 12.68 66.20
CA LYS A 825 87.21 12.78 67.66
C LYS A 825 88.15 11.72 68.24
N SER A 826 87.94 10.45 67.87
CA SER A 826 88.75 9.33 68.33
C SER A 826 90.22 9.47 67.90
N SER A 827 90.50 9.98 66.70
CA SER A 827 91.87 10.32 66.27
C SER A 827 92.50 11.41 67.15
N ASN A 828 91.78 12.48 67.48
CA ASN A 828 92.27 13.56 68.34
C ASN A 828 92.49 13.08 69.80
N GLU A 829 91.61 12.22 70.30
CA GLU A 829 91.73 11.58 71.62
C GLU A 829 92.94 10.64 71.67
N LEU A 830 93.17 9.86 70.60
CA LEU A 830 94.34 9.00 70.44
C LEU A 830 95.64 9.80 70.31
N GLU A 831 95.64 10.92 69.58
CA GLU A 831 96.78 11.85 69.59
C GLU A 831 97.03 12.46 70.98
N HIS A 832 95.98 12.79 71.74
CA HIS A 832 96.15 13.32 73.09
C HIS A 832 96.69 12.27 74.04
N ALA A 833 96.21 11.02 73.96
CA ALA A 833 96.76 9.89 74.70
C ALA A 833 98.23 9.60 74.30
N HIS A 834 98.58 9.71 73.02
CA HIS A 834 99.98 9.62 72.58
C HIS A 834 100.86 10.71 73.19
N ARG A 835 100.40 11.98 73.21
CA ARG A 835 101.12 13.09 73.87
C ARG A 835 101.29 12.81 75.37
N GLN A 836 100.25 12.38 76.07
CA GLN A 836 100.34 11.99 77.49
C GLN A 836 101.34 10.84 77.72
N VAL A 837 101.39 9.85 76.81
CA VAL A 837 102.37 8.74 76.87
C VAL A 837 103.79 9.23 76.57
N GLU A 838 103.97 10.24 75.72
CA GLU A 838 105.27 10.88 75.47
C GLU A 838 105.71 11.73 76.66
N ASP A 839 104.82 12.52 77.28
CA ASP A 839 105.08 13.26 78.51
C ASP A 839 105.48 12.31 79.66
N LEU A 840 104.76 11.20 79.83
CA LEU A 840 105.10 10.16 80.82
C LEU A 840 106.41 9.43 80.51
N LYS A 841 106.76 9.23 79.23
CA LYS A 841 108.08 8.70 78.83
C LYS A 841 109.19 9.69 79.15
N MET A 842 108.97 10.99 78.95
CA MET A 842 109.95 12.03 79.31
C MET A 842 110.15 12.08 80.82
N GLN A 843 109.07 12.11 81.61
CA GLN A 843 109.14 12.04 83.07
C GLN A 843 109.83 10.76 83.56
N LEU A 844 109.56 9.61 82.94
CA LEU A 844 110.27 8.35 83.26
C LEU A 844 111.76 8.44 82.91
N GLN A 845 112.14 9.10 81.83
CA GLN A 845 113.56 9.36 81.51
C GLN A 845 114.21 10.35 82.48
N ASP A 846 113.46 11.33 83.01
CA ASP A 846 113.93 12.21 84.08
C ASP A 846 114.18 11.40 85.36
N TYR A 847 113.20 10.60 85.81
CA TYR A 847 113.36 9.71 86.96
C TYR A 847 114.49 8.69 86.79
N VAL A 848 114.65 8.08 85.61
CA VAL A 848 115.80 7.18 85.34
C VAL A 848 117.13 7.93 85.35
N ARG A 849 117.16 9.20 84.93
CA ARG A 849 118.36 10.05 85.06
C ARG A 849 118.61 10.50 86.50
N GLU A 850 117.60 10.56 87.37
CA GLU A 850 117.78 10.78 88.81
C GLU A 850 118.23 9.51 89.54
N VAL A 851 117.57 8.37 89.29
CA VAL A 851 117.99 7.06 89.81
C VAL A 851 119.45 6.79 89.48
N LYS A 852 119.89 7.03 88.23
CA LYS A 852 121.31 6.89 87.87
C LYS A 852 122.25 7.80 88.67
N LYS A 853 121.89 9.06 88.94
CA LYS A 853 122.71 9.91 89.83
C LYS A 853 122.81 9.33 91.25
N TYR A 854 121.74 8.70 91.75
CA TYR A 854 121.76 8.01 93.04
C TYR A 854 122.54 6.69 92.99
N GLU A 855 122.49 5.93 91.91
CA GLU A 855 123.30 4.72 91.67
C GLU A 855 124.80 5.07 91.57
N ASP A 856 125.15 6.12 90.83
CA ASP A 856 126.53 6.64 90.70
C ASP A 856 127.04 7.13 92.07
N ALA A 857 126.23 7.89 92.81
CA ALA A 857 126.57 8.37 94.15
C ALA A 857 126.66 7.24 95.18
N LEU A 858 125.82 6.20 95.09
CA LEU A 858 125.91 5.01 95.92
C LEU A 858 127.20 4.25 95.61
N SER A 859 127.51 4.04 94.32
CA SER A 859 128.74 3.40 93.86
C SER A 859 129.99 4.15 94.32
N GLN A 860 129.96 5.49 94.32
CA GLN A 860 131.02 6.31 94.91
C GLN A 860 131.13 6.08 96.42
N LYS A 861 130.02 5.97 97.16
CA LYS A 861 130.04 5.68 98.60
C LYS A 861 130.46 4.24 98.92
N GLU A 862 130.19 3.29 98.04
CA GLU A 862 130.73 1.94 98.15
C GLU A 862 132.24 1.89 97.86
N ALA A 863 132.73 2.69 96.91
CA ALA A 863 134.16 2.87 96.66
C ALA A 863 134.86 3.54 97.85
N GLU A 864 134.34 4.66 98.38
CA GLU A 864 134.85 5.31 99.61
C GLU A 864 134.85 4.34 100.79
N ARG A 865 133.80 3.51 100.94
CA ARG A 865 133.72 2.45 101.96
C ARG A 865 134.76 1.35 101.72
N ALA A 866 135.02 0.95 100.49
CA ALA A 866 136.04 -0.02 100.14
C ALA A 866 137.45 0.52 100.43
N GLU A 867 137.73 1.78 100.09
CA GLU A 867 138.98 2.46 100.43
C GLU A 867 139.17 2.57 101.95
N LEU A 868 138.13 2.94 102.71
CA LEU A 868 138.18 2.95 104.17
C LEU A 868 138.40 1.54 104.75
N LEU A 869 137.77 0.51 104.19
CA LEU A 869 138.02 -0.88 104.59
C LEU A 869 139.44 -1.33 104.25
N GLU A 870 140.01 -0.89 103.13
CA GLU A 870 141.41 -1.15 102.79
C GLU A 870 142.34 -0.41 103.77
N GLN A 871 142.05 0.85 104.11
CA GLN A 871 142.77 1.58 105.15
C GLN A 871 142.68 0.89 106.52
N PHE A 872 141.53 0.30 106.87
CA PHE A 872 141.40 -0.52 108.08
C PHE A 872 142.19 -1.84 108.01
N LYS A 873 142.25 -2.52 106.85
CA LYS A 873 143.17 -3.66 106.65
C LYS A 873 144.62 -3.21 106.79
N ASP A 874 144.98 -2.08 106.22
CA ASP A 874 146.33 -1.53 106.23
C ASP A 874 146.77 -1.12 107.65
N LEU A 875 145.87 -0.53 108.43
CA LEU A 875 146.06 -0.26 109.86
C LEU A 875 146.12 -1.56 110.67
N SER A 876 145.35 -2.58 110.32
CA SER A 876 145.42 -3.92 110.95
C SER A 876 146.73 -4.64 110.60
N ASN A 877 147.21 -4.52 109.37
CA ASN A 877 148.50 -5.03 108.91
C ASN A 877 149.65 -4.29 109.61
N LYS A 878 149.57 -2.96 109.77
CA LYS A 878 150.51 -2.15 110.56
C LYS A 878 150.45 -2.52 112.05
N HIS A 879 149.27 -2.81 112.60
CA HIS A 879 149.13 -3.29 113.98
C HIS A 879 149.69 -4.71 114.17
N ALA A 880 149.51 -5.61 113.19
CA ALA A 880 150.14 -6.92 113.17
C ALA A 880 151.66 -6.82 113.01
N GLN A 881 152.17 -5.92 112.16
CA GLN A 881 153.61 -5.63 112.05
C GLN A 881 154.17 -5.05 113.36
N LEU A 882 153.46 -4.14 114.03
CA LEU A 882 153.86 -3.64 115.35
C LEU A 882 153.79 -4.73 116.43
N THR A 883 152.85 -5.67 116.33
CA THR A 883 152.76 -6.83 117.23
C THR A 883 153.90 -7.81 116.99
N ASN A 884 154.26 -8.08 115.73
CA ASN A 884 155.42 -8.91 115.37
C ASN A 884 156.73 -8.22 115.76
N ASN A 885 156.84 -6.90 115.60
CA ASN A 885 158.00 -6.13 116.06
C ASN A 885 158.11 -6.19 117.59
N LYS A 886 157.00 -6.03 118.32
CA LYS A 886 156.95 -6.23 119.77
C LYS A 886 157.33 -7.65 120.16
N GLN A 887 156.86 -8.67 119.43
CA GLN A 887 157.28 -10.06 119.65
C GLN A 887 158.78 -10.24 119.38
N SER A 888 159.36 -9.57 118.38
CA SER A 888 160.80 -9.60 118.11
C SER A 888 161.62 -8.85 119.18
N GLU A 889 161.08 -7.78 119.77
CA GLU A 889 161.65 -7.14 120.96
C GLU A 889 161.53 -8.03 122.20
N GLU A 890 160.44 -8.78 122.36
CA GLU A 890 160.27 -9.80 123.41
C GLU A 890 161.18 -11.02 123.20
N GLU A 891 161.46 -11.42 121.95
CA GLU A 891 162.47 -12.40 121.57
C GLU A 891 163.90 -11.88 121.84
N SER A 892 164.17 -10.60 121.60
CA SER A 892 165.44 -9.96 121.95
C SER A 892 165.63 -9.91 123.47
N ALA A 893 164.59 -9.57 124.24
CA ALA A 893 164.59 -9.62 125.69
C ALA A 893 164.73 -11.06 126.22
N ASN A 894 164.11 -12.04 125.57
CA ASN A 894 164.32 -13.46 125.86
C ASN A 894 165.73 -13.93 125.48
N ASN A 895 166.36 -13.43 124.41
CA ASN A 895 167.76 -13.75 124.09
C ASN A 895 168.72 -13.25 125.18
N HIS A 896 168.45 -12.09 125.79
CA HIS A 896 169.21 -11.62 126.96
C HIS A 896 168.97 -12.50 128.21
N LYS A 897 167.75 -13.02 128.41
CA LYS A 897 167.50 -14.07 129.43
C LYS A 897 168.20 -15.39 129.09
N VAL A 898 168.25 -15.80 127.82
CA VAL A 898 168.88 -17.06 127.36
C VAL A 898 170.39 -17.02 127.54
N GLN A 899 171.04 -15.87 127.35
CA GLN A 899 172.47 -15.70 127.72
C GLN A 899 172.69 -15.86 129.23
N LEU A 900 171.77 -15.34 130.06
CA LEU A 900 171.79 -15.55 131.51
C LEU A 900 171.48 -17.01 131.89
N SER A 901 170.61 -17.71 131.14
CA SER A 901 170.33 -19.14 131.28
C SER A 901 171.54 -19.99 130.87
N ALA A 902 172.25 -19.64 129.80
CA ALA A 902 173.40 -20.39 129.31
C ALA A 902 174.55 -20.43 130.34
N THR A 903 174.72 -19.37 131.15
CA THR A 903 175.68 -19.39 132.28
C THR A 903 175.22 -20.25 133.46
N LEU A 904 173.94 -20.62 133.54
CA LEU A 904 173.38 -21.52 134.56
C LEU A 904 173.26 -22.98 134.05
N GLU A 905 172.97 -23.18 132.77
CA GLU A 905 172.93 -24.53 132.16
C GLU A 905 174.30 -25.03 131.72
N HIS A 906 175.30 -24.18 131.45
CA HIS A 906 176.68 -24.67 131.40
C HIS A 906 177.14 -25.22 132.76
N VAL A 907 176.57 -24.70 133.86
CA VAL A 907 176.76 -25.20 135.24
C VAL A 907 175.91 -26.47 135.51
N ALA A 908 174.88 -26.75 134.70
CA ALA A 908 174.08 -27.98 134.76
C ALA A 908 174.39 -29.01 133.62
N THR A 909 175.37 -28.74 132.75
CA THR A 909 175.81 -29.62 131.62
C THR A 909 175.95 -31.09 132.01
N LEU A 910 176.42 -31.31 133.23
CA LEU A 910 176.73 -32.62 133.78
C LEU A 910 175.50 -33.33 134.39
N GLU A 911 174.28 -32.79 134.26
CA GLU A 911 173.00 -33.42 134.63
C GLU A 911 172.39 -34.32 133.52
N ARG A 912 173.12 -34.46 132.40
CA ARG A 912 174.00 -35.64 132.19
C ARG A 912 173.74 -36.50 130.94
N LYS A 913 172.50 -36.61 130.47
CA LYS A 913 172.02 -37.88 129.88
C LYS A 913 170.76 -37.78 129.03
N ILE A 914 170.67 -38.68 128.03
CA ILE A 914 169.43 -39.33 127.57
C ILE A 914 168.43 -38.30 126.98
N GLU A 915 168.54 -37.90 125.72
CA GLU A 915 168.99 -38.67 124.53
C GLU A 915 168.19 -39.98 124.33
N GLY A 916 166.99 -40.08 124.90
CA GLY A 916 166.22 -41.33 124.95
C GLY A 916 165.06 -41.44 123.96
N HIS A 917 164.27 -40.38 123.77
CA HIS A 917 162.87 -40.53 123.35
C HIS A 917 162.40 -39.62 122.18
N GLU A 918 163.32 -39.22 121.32
CA GLU A 918 163.01 -38.66 119.99
C GLU A 918 162.22 -39.65 119.09
N ALA A 919 162.16 -40.93 119.49
CA ALA A 919 161.63 -42.05 118.70
C ALA A 919 160.09 -42.11 118.53
N MET A 920 159.27 -41.36 119.28
CA MET A 920 157.79 -41.55 119.26
C MET A 920 157.02 -40.65 118.28
N VAL A 921 157.65 -39.61 117.71
CA VAL A 921 156.96 -38.56 116.92
C VAL A 921 156.18 -39.11 115.72
N CYS A 922 156.81 -39.97 114.90
CA CYS A 922 156.32 -40.27 113.55
C CYS A 922 155.16 -41.30 113.45
N SER A 923 154.50 -41.66 114.55
CA SER A 923 153.49 -42.73 114.54
C SER A 923 152.07 -42.27 114.17
N TYR A 924 151.71 -41.01 114.44
CA TYR A 924 150.32 -40.53 114.38
C TYR A 924 149.89 -39.88 113.05
N GLU A 925 150.82 -39.62 112.13
CA GLU A 925 150.56 -39.02 110.79
C GLU A 925 149.56 -39.84 109.94
N LYS A 926 149.30 -41.10 110.33
CA LYS A 926 148.51 -42.07 109.57
C LYS A 926 147.00 -41.81 109.55
N GLN A 927 146.46 -41.02 110.49
CA GLN A 927 145.01 -40.74 110.59
C GLN A 927 144.49 -39.69 109.59
N ILE A 928 145.38 -38.99 108.87
CA ILE A 928 145.05 -37.93 107.89
C ILE A 928 144.09 -38.39 106.76
N LYS A 929 143.88 -39.71 106.59
CA LYS A 929 143.07 -40.26 105.49
C LYS A 929 141.56 -40.21 105.72
N GLU A 930 141.08 -40.12 106.96
CA GLU A 930 139.64 -40.29 107.27
C GLU A 930 138.78 -39.14 106.73
N MET A 931 139.26 -37.90 106.80
CA MET A 931 138.48 -36.70 106.44
C MET A 931 138.13 -36.62 104.94
N ASN A 932 138.86 -37.33 104.08
CA ASN A 932 138.57 -37.37 102.64
C ASN A 932 137.22 -38.05 102.33
N HIS A 933 136.66 -38.86 103.24
CA HIS A 933 135.41 -39.56 102.99
C HIS A 933 134.18 -38.64 103.05
N GLN A 934 134.24 -37.52 103.78
CA GLN A 934 133.08 -36.64 104.00
C GLN A 934 132.75 -35.78 102.77
N MET A 935 133.76 -35.34 102.00
CA MET A 935 133.55 -34.48 100.83
C MET A 935 132.71 -35.15 99.73
N ALA A 936 132.91 -36.45 99.50
CA ALA A 936 132.23 -37.21 98.44
C ALA A 936 130.69 -37.27 98.60
N SER A 937 130.17 -37.07 99.82
CA SER A 937 128.73 -37.08 100.08
C SER A 937 127.98 -35.89 99.46
N MET A 938 128.64 -34.73 99.35
CA MET A 938 128.04 -33.51 98.80
C MET A 938 127.96 -33.52 97.27
N GLU A 939 128.86 -34.25 96.59
CA GLU A 939 128.94 -34.26 95.13
C GLU A 939 127.80 -35.06 94.46
N MET A 940 127.30 -36.10 95.14
CA MET A 940 126.20 -36.94 94.64
C MET A 940 124.88 -36.16 94.51
N LEU A 941 124.52 -35.35 95.52
CA LEU A 941 123.27 -34.57 95.52
C LEU A 941 123.18 -33.59 94.33
N VAL A 942 124.35 -33.12 93.86
CA VAL A 942 124.48 -32.21 92.71
C VAL A 942 124.34 -32.94 91.36
N GLN A 943 124.43 -34.27 91.32
CA GLN A 943 124.17 -35.06 90.11
C GLN A 943 122.70 -35.45 89.93
N GLU A 944 121.97 -35.74 91.01
CA GLU A 944 120.53 -36.05 90.94
C GLU A 944 119.75 -34.90 90.29
N LEU A 945 119.88 -33.69 90.84
CA LEU A 945 119.19 -32.48 90.39
C LEU A 945 119.53 -32.08 88.94
N LYS A 946 120.69 -32.50 88.42
CA LYS A 946 121.08 -32.27 87.02
C LYS A 946 120.39 -33.22 86.03
N ARG A 947 119.93 -34.39 86.47
CA ARG A 947 119.18 -35.34 85.63
C ARG A 947 117.72 -34.90 85.49
N GLU A 948 117.08 -34.54 86.60
CA GLU A 948 115.70 -34.05 86.62
C GLU A 948 115.53 -32.77 85.76
N ARG A 949 116.48 -31.83 85.87
CA ARG A 949 116.50 -30.61 85.05
C ARG A 949 116.41 -30.90 83.55
N ASN A 950 117.20 -31.84 83.04
CA ASN A 950 117.27 -32.10 81.59
C ASN A 950 115.99 -32.76 81.05
N CYS A 951 115.28 -33.56 81.85
CA CYS A 951 113.96 -34.08 81.49
C CYS A 951 112.92 -32.95 81.42
N LEU A 952 112.91 -32.05 82.42
CA LEU A 952 111.98 -30.91 82.47
C LEU A 952 112.23 -29.90 81.34
N GLU A 953 113.47 -29.70 80.91
CA GLU A 953 113.79 -28.86 79.75
C GLU A 953 113.19 -29.43 78.45
N MET A 954 113.20 -30.75 78.24
CA MET A 954 112.55 -31.38 77.08
C MET A 954 111.02 -31.30 77.09
N GLU A 955 110.37 -31.35 78.27
CA GLU A 955 108.91 -31.17 78.36
C GLU A 955 108.52 -29.70 78.16
N LEU A 956 109.31 -28.76 78.68
CA LEU A 956 109.14 -27.33 78.46
C LEU A 956 109.31 -26.94 76.99
N ASP A 957 110.26 -27.55 76.27
CA ASP A 957 110.43 -27.38 74.82
C ASP A 957 109.54 -28.30 73.97
N ARG A 958 108.66 -29.09 74.58
CA ARG A 958 107.40 -29.52 73.93
C ARG A 958 106.25 -28.52 74.08
N CYS A 959 106.62 -27.32 74.54
CA CYS A 959 106.31 -26.04 73.89
C CYS A 959 104.85 -25.58 73.99
N ARG A 960 104.58 -24.41 74.59
CA ARG A 960 105.03 -23.07 74.14
C ARG A 960 104.70 -22.74 72.67
N GLU A 961 104.52 -23.72 71.78
CA GLU A 961 103.97 -23.57 70.43
C GLU A 961 102.45 -23.73 70.47
N CYS A 962 101.95 -24.86 70.97
CA CYS A 962 100.52 -25.18 70.90
C CYS A 962 99.68 -24.38 71.91
N SER A 963 100.17 -24.24 73.16
CA SER A 963 99.55 -23.32 74.13
C SER A 963 99.57 -21.88 73.63
N SER A 964 100.59 -21.45 72.88
CA SER A 964 100.66 -20.10 72.25
C SER A 964 99.66 -19.90 71.10
N GLN A 965 99.00 -20.95 70.63
CA GLN A 965 97.84 -20.86 69.73
C GLN A 965 96.52 -20.81 70.52
N LEU A 966 96.37 -21.66 71.54
CA LEU A 966 95.19 -21.69 72.40
C LEU A 966 95.03 -20.42 73.25
N ASP A 967 96.12 -19.91 73.85
CA ASP A 967 96.10 -18.71 74.69
C ASP A 967 95.71 -17.46 73.89
N LYS A 968 96.06 -17.36 72.60
CA LYS A 968 95.62 -16.25 71.74
C LYS A 968 94.12 -16.30 71.42
N GLN A 969 93.58 -17.47 71.08
CA GLN A 969 92.13 -17.64 70.90
C GLN A 969 91.37 -17.38 72.21
N LYS A 970 91.93 -17.82 73.33
CA LYS A 970 91.44 -17.54 74.69
C LYS A 970 91.52 -16.05 75.01
N GLU A 971 92.56 -15.31 74.62
CA GLU A 971 92.69 -13.86 74.83
C GLU A 971 91.67 -13.06 74.01
N GLU A 972 91.41 -13.41 72.74
CA GLU A 972 90.33 -12.79 71.96
C GLU A 972 88.95 -13.06 72.57
N ILE A 973 88.67 -14.30 72.96
CA ILE A 973 87.41 -14.68 73.64
C ILE A 973 87.32 -13.99 75.00
N LEU A 974 88.41 -13.91 75.78
CA LEU A 974 88.46 -13.20 77.05
C LEU A 974 88.29 -11.70 76.87
N SER A 975 88.71 -11.09 75.76
CA SER A 975 88.45 -9.68 75.48
C SER A 975 86.97 -9.41 75.25
N GLN A 976 86.30 -10.26 74.46
CA GLN A 976 84.84 -10.21 74.28
C GLN A 976 84.07 -10.54 75.57
N LEU A 977 84.58 -11.49 76.38
CA LEU A 977 84.05 -11.77 77.71
C LEU A 977 84.32 -10.63 78.67
N CYS A 978 85.41 -9.88 78.57
CA CYS A 978 85.72 -8.74 79.44
C CYS A 978 84.88 -7.51 79.08
N SER A 979 84.56 -7.25 77.81
CA SER A 979 83.58 -6.21 77.46
C SER A 979 82.19 -6.60 77.95
N LYS A 980 81.73 -7.83 77.71
CA LYS A 980 80.45 -8.32 78.22
C LYS A 980 80.39 -8.45 79.75
N ARG A 981 81.52 -8.75 80.41
CA ARG A 981 81.64 -8.77 81.87
C ARG A 981 81.80 -7.36 82.46
N SER A 982 82.23 -6.37 81.68
CA SER A 982 82.19 -4.95 82.05
C SER A 982 80.77 -4.41 81.97
N GLU A 983 80.04 -4.68 80.87
CA GLU A 983 78.59 -4.42 80.78
C GLU A 983 77.82 -5.13 81.90
N GLN A 984 78.09 -6.43 82.13
CA GLN A 984 77.50 -7.19 83.23
C GLN A 984 77.90 -6.62 84.60
N ALA A 985 79.14 -6.17 84.79
CA ALA A 985 79.57 -5.54 86.04
C ALA A 985 78.90 -4.18 86.26
N GLN A 986 78.63 -3.41 85.20
CA GLN A 986 77.85 -2.16 85.29
C GLN A 986 76.40 -2.46 85.69
N MET A 987 75.74 -3.41 85.00
CA MET A 987 74.38 -3.84 85.35
C MET A 987 74.30 -4.47 86.75
N CYS A 988 75.28 -5.28 87.14
CA CYS A 988 75.40 -5.82 88.49
C CYS A 988 75.69 -4.73 89.52
N GLN A 989 76.46 -3.69 89.20
CA GLN A 989 76.72 -2.57 90.10
C GLN A 989 75.49 -1.66 90.24
N GLU A 990 74.64 -1.51 89.22
CA GLU A 990 73.34 -0.86 89.34
C GLU A 990 72.36 -1.71 90.17
N LEU A 991 72.32 -3.01 89.95
CA LEU A 991 71.56 -3.94 90.80
C LEU A 991 72.10 -3.96 92.24
N GLU A 992 73.40 -3.82 92.47
CA GLU A 992 74.02 -3.71 93.80
C GLU A 992 73.86 -2.31 94.41
N LYS A 993 73.68 -1.24 93.63
CA LYS A 993 73.22 0.07 94.13
C LYS A 993 71.77 -0.04 94.61
N LEU A 994 70.86 -0.57 93.79
CA LEU A 994 69.45 -0.77 94.16
C LEU A 994 69.27 -1.79 95.30
N ARG A 995 70.08 -2.85 95.35
CA ARG A 995 70.13 -3.80 96.47
C ARG A 995 70.89 -3.24 97.67
N GLY A 996 71.78 -2.29 97.46
CA GLY A 996 72.46 -1.49 98.48
C GLY A 996 71.49 -0.50 99.15
N GLU A 997 70.66 0.19 98.38
CA GLU A 997 69.55 1.03 98.84
C GLU A 997 68.51 0.16 99.58
N SER A 998 68.09 -0.96 98.99
CA SER A 998 67.21 -1.93 99.66
C SER A 998 67.79 -2.45 100.98
N THR A 999 69.07 -2.85 101.02
CA THR A 999 69.72 -3.33 102.27
C THR A 999 70.15 -2.20 103.20
N THR A 1000 70.22 -0.94 102.79
CA THR A 1000 70.45 0.20 103.71
C THR A 1000 69.16 0.74 104.28
N LEU A 1001 68.04 0.62 103.56
CA LEU A 1001 66.69 0.72 104.09
C LEU A 1001 66.40 -0.44 105.06
N HIS A 1002 66.73 -1.69 104.70
CA HIS A 1002 66.60 -2.83 105.61
C HIS A 1002 67.50 -2.64 106.84
N ARG A 1003 68.80 -2.32 106.67
CA ARG A 1003 69.68 -1.94 107.78
C ARG A 1003 69.25 -0.68 108.53
N ARG A 1004 68.33 0.14 108.01
CA ARG A 1004 67.74 1.26 108.75
C ARG A 1004 66.59 0.75 109.63
N VAL A 1005 65.72 -0.11 109.10
CA VAL A 1005 64.71 -0.83 109.91
C VAL A 1005 65.37 -1.68 111.00
N GLU A 1006 66.41 -2.45 110.68
CA GLU A 1006 67.22 -3.19 111.66
C GLU A 1006 67.93 -2.26 112.65
N ARG A 1007 68.31 -1.03 112.26
CA ARG A 1007 68.89 -0.04 113.19
C ARG A 1007 67.85 0.57 114.12
N GLU A 1008 66.62 0.81 113.68
CA GLU A 1008 65.54 1.21 114.60
C GLU A 1008 65.15 0.03 115.52
N GLN A 1009 65.07 -1.19 115.01
CA GLN A 1009 64.83 -2.41 115.82
C GLN A 1009 65.93 -2.64 116.85
N THR A 1010 67.20 -2.64 116.45
CA THR A 1010 68.36 -2.74 117.37
C THR A 1010 68.65 -1.45 118.16
N SER A 1011 67.88 -0.38 117.94
CA SER A 1011 67.81 0.79 118.82
C SER A 1011 66.78 0.53 119.92
N CYS A 1012 65.58 0.05 119.58
CA CYS A 1012 64.59 -0.43 120.56
C CYS A 1012 65.17 -1.52 121.47
N GLU A 1013 65.76 -2.58 120.90
CA GLU A 1013 66.45 -3.63 121.69
C GLU A 1013 67.59 -3.10 122.55
N ARG A 1014 68.19 -1.96 122.18
CA ARG A 1014 69.29 -1.34 122.95
C ARG A 1014 68.75 -0.49 124.09
N VAL A 1015 67.60 0.15 123.93
CA VAL A 1015 66.85 0.76 125.05
C VAL A 1015 66.37 -0.33 126.01
N GLU A 1016 65.89 -1.46 125.49
CA GLU A 1016 65.53 -2.64 126.29
C GLU A 1016 66.75 -3.29 126.97
N ARG A 1017 67.89 -3.40 126.27
CA ARG A 1017 69.15 -3.86 126.87
C ARG A 1017 69.67 -2.91 127.92
N LEU A 1018 69.67 -1.59 127.70
CA LEU A 1018 70.06 -0.60 128.71
C LEU A 1018 69.15 -0.63 129.95
N LEU A 1019 67.86 -0.93 129.80
CA LEU A 1019 66.93 -1.20 130.91
C LEU A 1019 67.25 -2.53 131.64
N CYS A 1020 67.69 -3.56 130.92
CA CYS A 1020 68.17 -4.80 131.51
C CYS A 1020 69.57 -4.67 132.14
N GLU A 1021 70.44 -3.83 131.60
CA GLU A 1021 71.80 -3.57 132.07
C GLU A 1021 71.77 -2.68 133.31
N ASN A 1022 70.95 -1.62 133.35
CA ASN A 1022 70.67 -0.89 134.61
C ASN A 1022 70.08 -1.82 135.69
N ARG A 1023 69.27 -2.82 135.30
CA ARG A 1023 68.77 -3.85 136.23
C ARG A 1023 69.86 -4.85 136.67
N LYS A 1024 70.86 -5.13 135.84
CA LYS A 1024 72.02 -5.96 136.19
C LYS A 1024 73.02 -5.19 137.03
N GLU A 1025 73.38 -3.96 136.68
CA GLU A 1025 74.22 -3.06 137.49
C GLU A 1025 73.60 -2.86 138.88
N ALA A 1026 72.27 -2.70 138.99
CA ALA A 1026 71.57 -2.65 140.28
C ALA A 1026 71.53 -3.99 141.08
N VAL A 1027 72.04 -5.07 140.50
CA VAL A 1027 72.26 -6.39 141.14
C VAL A 1027 73.76 -6.65 141.36
N GLU A 1028 74.62 -6.28 140.43
CA GLU A 1028 76.08 -6.38 140.53
C GLU A 1028 76.63 -5.37 141.54
N LEU A 1029 76.08 -4.16 141.65
CA LEU A 1029 76.37 -3.23 142.77
C LEU A 1029 75.90 -3.76 144.13
N LYS A 1030 74.93 -4.69 144.16
CA LYS A 1030 74.57 -5.42 145.39
C LYS A 1030 75.54 -6.58 145.63
N LEU A 1031 75.91 -7.31 144.59
CA LEU A 1031 76.86 -8.42 144.68
C LEU A 1031 78.25 -7.93 145.09
N VAL A 1032 78.75 -6.84 144.51
CA VAL A 1032 80.01 -6.18 144.89
C VAL A 1032 79.94 -5.56 146.29
N ASN A 1033 78.78 -5.05 146.74
CA ASN A 1033 78.60 -4.73 148.16
C ASN A 1033 78.69 -5.99 149.04
N GLN A 1034 78.16 -7.12 148.58
CA GLN A 1034 78.18 -8.40 149.29
C GLN A 1034 79.60 -9.00 149.30
N GLU A 1035 80.37 -8.84 148.23
CA GLU A 1035 81.78 -9.23 148.11
C GLU A 1035 82.68 -8.30 148.92
N LEU A 1036 82.44 -6.99 148.93
CA LEU A 1036 83.12 -6.05 149.84
C LEU A 1036 82.79 -6.34 151.31
N LEU A 1037 81.56 -6.75 151.64
CA LEU A 1037 81.20 -7.22 152.98
C LEU A 1037 81.89 -8.56 153.31
N CYS A 1038 81.91 -9.52 152.39
CA CYS A 1038 82.63 -10.79 152.56
C CYS A 1038 84.15 -10.60 152.67
N GLU A 1039 84.73 -9.63 151.95
CA GLU A 1039 86.16 -9.33 151.99
C GLU A 1039 86.51 -8.45 153.20
N VAL A 1040 85.60 -7.59 153.67
CA VAL A 1040 85.69 -6.97 155.01
C VAL A 1040 85.59 -8.03 156.10
N ASP A 1041 84.74 -9.05 155.97
CA ASP A 1041 84.65 -10.16 156.92
C ASP A 1041 85.83 -11.15 156.79
N ARG A 1042 86.46 -11.25 155.61
CA ARG A 1042 87.71 -11.99 155.41
C ARG A 1042 88.90 -11.21 155.97
N LEU A 1043 88.92 -9.89 155.81
CA LEU A 1043 89.92 -9.00 156.41
C LEU A 1043 89.76 -8.95 157.93
N LYS A 1044 88.54 -8.89 158.47
CA LYS A 1044 88.25 -9.15 159.89
C LYS A 1044 88.80 -10.50 160.27
N LYS A 1045 88.46 -11.61 159.60
CA LYS A 1045 89.05 -12.92 159.93
C LYS A 1045 90.58 -12.95 159.87
N THR A 1046 91.24 -12.23 158.96
CA THR A 1046 92.71 -12.13 158.98
C THR A 1046 93.21 -11.24 160.11
N VAL A 1047 92.45 -10.23 160.55
CA VAL A 1047 92.72 -9.43 161.75
C VAL A 1047 92.45 -10.25 163.01
N ASP A 1048 91.40 -11.06 163.07
CA ASP A 1048 91.06 -11.99 164.16
C ASP A 1048 92.07 -13.13 164.22
N GLU A 1049 92.58 -13.61 163.08
CA GLU A 1049 93.66 -14.59 163.01
C GLU A 1049 95.05 -13.98 163.31
N LEU A 1050 95.24 -12.67 163.07
CA LEU A 1050 96.44 -11.96 163.48
C LEU A 1050 96.35 -11.55 164.95
N GLN A 1051 95.15 -11.28 165.46
CA GLN A 1051 94.85 -11.06 166.87
C GLN A 1051 95.02 -12.38 167.61
N GLU A 1052 94.44 -13.51 167.17
CA GLU A 1052 94.76 -14.84 167.73
C GLU A 1052 96.27 -15.16 167.64
N LYS A 1053 97.02 -14.64 166.66
CA LYS A 1053 98.48 -14.81 166.62
C LYS A 1053 99.20 -13.84 167.55
N ILE A 1054 98.67 -12.65 167.81
CA ILE A 1054 99.14 -11.72 168.85
C ILE A 1054 98.80 -12.29 170.22
N ASP A 1055 97.55 -12.60 170.51
CA ASP A 1055 97.06 -13.26 171.72
C ASP A 1055 97.83 -14.55 172.02
N ARG A 1056 98.09 -15.43 171.02
CA ARG A 1056 98.95 -16.61 171.23
C ARG A 1056 100.43 -16.27 171.40
N LEU A 1057 100.92 -15.19 170.79
CA LEU A 1057 102.29 -14.69 171.03
C LEU A 1057 102.40 -14.00 172.39
N GLU A 1058 101.32 -13.43 172.93
CA GLU A 1058 101.17 -12.87 174.27
C GLU A 1058 100.98 -13.97 175.31
N GLU A 1059 100.21 -15.03 175.04
CA GLU A 1059 100.19 -16.27 175.85
C GLU A 1059 101.57 -16.94 175.86
N HIS A 1060 102.28 -16.97 174.73
CA HIS A 1060 103.67 -17.41 174.69
C HIS A 1060 104.62 -16.42 175.37
N LEU A 1061 104.33 -15.11 175.40
CA LEU A 1061 105.12 -14.12 176.14
C LEU A 1061 104.92 -14.29 177.66
N ASP A 1062 103.68 -14.43 178.12
CA ASP A 1062 103.29 -14.61 179.52
C ASP A 1062 103.75 -15.97 180.05
N MET A 1063 103.68 -17.04 179.26
CA MET A 1063 104.31 -18.32 179.62
C MET A 1063 105.83 -18.22 179.74
N TYR A 1064 106.50 -17.37 178.94
CA TYR A 1064 107.94 -17.12 179.09
C TYR A 1064 108.28 -16.10 180.20
N GLN A 1065 107.37 -15.18 180.54
CA GLN A 1065 107.50 -14.24 181.66
C GLN A 1065 107.08 -14.84 183.01
N GLN A 1066 106.58 -16.09 183.03
CA GLN A 1066 106.42 -16.90 184.25
C GLN A 1066 107.65 -17.77 184.60
N ILE A 1067 108.81 -17.54 183.98
CA ILE A 1067 110.08 -17.75 184.67
C ILE A 1067 110.40 -16.47 185.46
N SER A 1068 110.59 -16.59 186.78
CA SER A 1068 111.15 -15.56 187.69
C SER A 1068 110.95 -14.09 187.29
N SER A 1069 109.95 -13.39 187.82
CA SER A 1069 110.09 -12.66 189.10
C SER A 1069 111.47 -12.00 189.35
N VAL A 1070 111.43 -10.75 189.85
CA VAL A 1070 112.55 -9.95 190.42
C VAL A 1070 113.36 -9.06 189.44
N ARG A 1071 113.08 -7.75 189.52
CA ARG A 1071 113.87 -6.57 189.08
C ARG A 1071 113.96 -6.36 187.55
N SER A 1072 113.73 -5.16 187.00
CA SER A 1072 113.65 -3.81 187.61
C SER A 1072 112.77 -2.83 186.83
N ASP A 1073 112.46 -1.71 187.48
CA ASP A 1073 112.34 -0.34 186.94
C ASP A 1073 112.64 -0.16 185.43
N ARG A 1074 111.95 0.66 184.63
CA ARG A 1074 111.02 1.79 184.92
C ARG A 1074 110.41 2.35 183.61
N ARG A 1075 109.43 3.26 183.75
CA ARG A 1075 109.36 4.64 183.18
C ARG A 1075 110.36 5.02 182.07
N ASP A 1076 110.04 5.85 181.07
CA ASP A 1076 108.87 6.69 180.74
C ASP A 1076 109.12 7.28 179.33
N VAL A 1077 108.14 8.02 178.76
CA VAL A 1077 108.39 9.20 177.85
C VAL A 1077 108.98 8.87 176.46
N ASP A 1078 108.82 9.67 175.40
CA ASP A 1078 107.83 10.66 174.91
C ASP A 1078 108.31 11.10 173.50
N VAL A 1079 107.53 11.93 172.80
CA VAL A 1079 107.91 12.68 171.57
C VAL A 1079 108.12 11.81 170.31
N GLY A 1080 107.57 12.16 169.15
CA GLY A 1080 106.68 13.26 168.82
C GLY A 1080 106.75 13.63 167.34
N ASP A 1081 105.86 14.54 166.91
CA ASP A 1081 105.76 15.16 165.58
C ASP A 1081 105.56 14.15 164.40
N GLY A 1082 104.88 14.45 163.29
CA GLY A 1082 104.58 15.73 162.62
C GLY A 1082 105.04 15.61 161.15
N ASP A 1083 104.48 16.28 160.15
CA ASP A 1083 103.37 17.23 160.14
C ASP A 1083 102.86 17.46 158.68
N ASN A 1084 101.63 17.96 158.54
CA ASN A 1084 101.08 18.79 157.44
C ASN A 1084 101.05 18.38 155.94
N ARG A 1085 99.80 18.44 155.40
CA ARG A 1085 99.34 19.00 154.08
C ARG A 1085 99.47 18.13 152.82
N PHE A 1086 98.41 17.95 152.00
CA PHE A 1086 97.57 18.90 151.20
C PHE A 1086 98.35 19.57 150.03
N PRO A 1087 97.73 19.83 148.85
CA PRO A 1087 96.28 19.97 148.62
C PRO A 1087 95.65 19.24 147.40
N SER A 1088 94.31 19.18 147.45
CA SER A 1088 93.24 19.33 146.42
C SER A 1088 93.55 19.48 144.91
N PRO A 1089 92.57 19.19 144.00
CA PRO A 1089 91.10 19.25 144.17
C PRO A 1089 90.47 18.32 145.21
#